data_AF-A0A453CRJ3-F1
#
_entry.id   AF-A0A453CRJ3-F1
#
_cell.length_a   1.000
_cell.length_b   1.000
_cell.length_c   1.000
_cell.angle_alpha   90.00
_cell.angle_beta   90.00
_cell.angle_gamma   90.00
#
_symmetry.space_group_name_H-M   'P 1'
#
loop_
_entity.id
_entity.type
_entity.pdbx_description
1 polymer ?
#
loop_
_entity_poly.entity_id
_entity_poly.type
_entity_poly.pdbx_seq_one_letter_code
_entity_poly.pdbx_strand_id
1 'polypeptide(L)'
;VEKMLVAETASLLDVVLTSLMHRKDREARIRKQLRKVELPPSPYDTAWVAMVPLRGSPHTPCFPQCVEWILQNQHENGSWDINDFGSSANKNVLLSTLACVLALEKWNLGQEHIRKGLHFIGRHFSLVMDEEIAAPTGFNMIFPGMLSLAIGAGLQFPVRQTDIDGILHQWEMELKRQAGQKSYGREAYMAYVSEGLGNLLDWNEVMKFQRKNGSLFNSPSTTAAALVHNYDDKALDYLNMIVSKFGGAVPTVYPLNMHCKLSMVDSLEKIGISRHFSSEIEGILDMAYSFWLQRDEEIMMDVATCAMAFRLLRMNGYDVSSDELSHLAEASNFHNSLQGYLSDTKSVLELYKASKVCVSEHELILDNIGNWSGSLLSEKLCSEGVQGLPILEVEYALKFPFYTTLERLDHKRNIEHFDARGSHILKTECLPYGINQELLALAVEDFTFSQSIYQDELLHLDRWVKENRLDQLQFARQKLTYCYLSAAATIFPPELSDARISWVEIHLQWLHLLRSMMTEAEWQRSQYVPTMEEYMTNGVVSFALGPIVLPALYCVGEKLLGSAVKNQEYSELFRLMSTCGRLLNDSQGFEREGSEGKLNSVSLLVLHSGGSMSVEAAKNAIQKSIVASRRDLLRLVLKEGTVVPRACKELFWKMCKILHLFYFRTDGFSSPKEMASAVNAVINEPLKLPTGPAVI
;
A
#
# COMPACT_ATOMS: atom_id res chain seq x y z
N VAL A 1 -4.31 44.92 -15.43
CA VAL A 1 -3.44 44.06 -14.59
C VAL A 1 -4.26 43.39 -13.48
N GLU A 2 -4.87 44.14 -12.56
CA GLU A 2 -5.72 43.58 -11.48
C GLU A 2 -6.89 42.71 -11.98
N LYS A 3 -7.66 43.17 -12.99
CA LYS A 3 -8.74 42.36 -13.59
C LYS A 3 -8.24 41.09 -14.32
N MET A 4 -6.98 41.08 -14.76
CA MET A 4 -6.38 39.95 -15.46
C MET A 4 -5.91 38.88 -14.45
N LEU A 5 -5.30 39.32 -13.35
CA LEU A 5 -4.96 38.48 -12.19
C LEU A 5 -6.20 37.85 -11.54
N VAL A 6 -7.32 38.58 -11.44
CA VAL A 6 -8.59 38.04 -10.92
C VAL A 6 -9.20 37.00 -11.88
N ALA A 7 -9.08 37.19 -13.20
CA ALA A 7 -9.57 36.21 -14.19
C ALA A 7 -8.70 34.94 -14.24
N GLU A 8 -7.37 35.07 -14.14
CA GLU A 8 -6.46 33.92 -14.04
C GLU A 8 -6.65 33.15 -12.74
N THR A 9 -6.83 33.83 -11.61
CA THR A 9 -7.10 33.17 -10.31
C THR A 9 -8.47 32.49 -10.28
N ALA A 10 -9.51 33.07 -10.89
CA ALA A 10 -10.81 32.42 -11.02
C ALA A 10 -10.76 31.18 -11.93
N SER A 11 -10.03 31.26 -13.05
CA SER A 11 -9.80 30.14 -13.97
C SER A 11 -9.04 28.99 -13.29
N LEU A 12 -7.98 29.31 -12.53
CA LEU A 12 -7.22 28.33 -11.76
C LEU A 12 -8.08 27.68 -10.66
N LEU A 13 -8.93 28.46 -9.99
CA LEU A 13 -9.84 27.94 -8.97
C LEU A 13 -10.85 26.96 -9.57
N ASP A 14 -11.38 27.26 -10.74
CA ASP A 14 -12.36 26.42 -11.45
C ASP A 14 -11.73 25.09 -11.92
N VAL A 15 -10.48 25.14 -12.41
CA VAL A 15 -9.69 23.93 -12.75
C VAL A 15 -9.43 23.07 -11.51
N VAL A 16 -9.05 23.68 -10.37
CA VAL A 16 -8.81 22.96 -9.11
C VAL A 16 -10.09 22.34 -8.57
N LEU A 17 -11.21 23.07 -8.58
CA LEU A 17 -12.51 22.57 -8.16
C LEU A 17 -12.99 21.41 -9.04
N THR A 18 -12.83 21.54 -10.36
CA THR A 18 -13.18 20.48 -11.31
C THR A 18 -12.35 19.22 -11.07
N SER A 19 -11.04 19.35 -10.86
CA SER A 19 -10.14 18.24 -10.51
C SER A 19 -10.55 17.55 -9.20
N LEU A 20 -10.87 18.33 -8.16
CA LEU A 20 -11.32 17.81 -6.87
C LEU A 20 -12.66 17.07 -6.97
N MET A 21 -13.60 17.55 -7.80
CA MET A 21 -14.86 16.85 -8.04
C MET A 21 -14.65 15.51 -8.75
N HIS A 22 -13.84 15.49 -9.81
CA HIS A 22 -13.51 14.25 -10.54
C HIS A 22 -12.85 13.21 -9.63
N ARG A 23 -11.94 13.66 -8.75
CA ARG A 23 -11.30 12.81 -7.75
C ARG A 23 -12.32 12.20 -6.78
N LYS A 24 -13.21 13.03 -6.20
CA LYS A 24 -14.26 12.55 -5.28
C LYS A 24 -15.21 11.55 -5.95
N ASP A 25 -15.59 11.81 -7.20
CA ASP A 25 -16.45 10.90 -7.96
C ASP A 25 -15.76 9.56 -8.20
N ARG A 26 -14.46 9.58 -8.51
CA ARG A 26 -13.63 8.37 -8.66
C ARG A 26 -13.54 7.59 -7.36
N GLU A 27 -13.24 8.25 -6.24
CA GLU A 27 -13.24 7.63 -4.92
C GLU A 27 -14.60 7.01 -4.58
N ALA A 28 -15.71 7.68 -4.92
CA ALA A 28 -17.05 7.15 -4.72
C ALA A 28 -17.33 5.89 -5.56
N ARG A 29 -16.86 5.85 -6.82
CA ARG A 29 -16.97 4.66 -7.69
C ARG A 29 -16.18 3.48 -7.12
N ILE A 30 -14.93 3.70 -6.71
CA ILE A 30 -14.08 2.66 -6.10
C ILE A 30 -14.73 2.15 -4.80
N ARG A 31 -15.21 3.06 -3.95
CA ARG A 31 -15.91 2.72 -2.70
C ARG A 31 -17.16 1.89 -2.92
N LYS A 32 -17.97 2.22 -3.94
CA LYS A 32 -19.15 1.43 -4.31
C LYS A 32 -18.76 -0.02 -4.63
N GLN A 33 -17.66 -0.21 -5.37
CA GLN A 33 -17.19 -1.53 -5.76
C GLN A 33 -16.64 -2.33 -4.58
N LEU A 34 -15.88 -1.72 -3.67
CA LEU A 34 -15.41 -2.38 -2.45
C LEU A 34 -16.56 -2.90 -1.58
N ARG A 35 -17.66 -2.14 -1.50
CA ARG A 35 -18.85 -2.51 -0.71
C ARG A 35 -19.71 -3.56 -1.41
N LYS A 36 -19.91 -3.40 -2.71
CA LYS A 36 -20.77 -4.26 -3.53
C LYS A 36 -20.16 -4.39 -4.92
N VAL A 37 -19.44 -5.49 -5.13
CA VAL A 37 -18.86 -5.82 -6.43
C VAL A 37 -20.00 -6.17 -7.39
N GLU A 38 -20.08 -5.42 -8.49
CA GLU A 38 -20.96 -5.73 -9.61
C GLU A 38 -20.20 -6.68 -10.54
N LEU A 39 -20.64 -7.94 -10.60
CA LEU A 39 -20.05 -8.94 -11.47
C LEU A 39 -20.67 -8.83 -12.87
N PRO A 40 -19.86 -8.79 -13.94
CA PRO A 40 -20.37 -8.82 -15.30
C PRO A 40 -21.03 -10.18 -15.59
N PRO A 41 -22.02 -10.22 -16.50
CA PRO A 41 -22.57 -11.48 -16.98
C PRO A 41 -21.51 -12.26 -17.76
N SER A 42 -21.43 -13.56 -17.56
CA SER A 42 -20.59 -14.48 -18.34
C SER A 42 -21.46 -15.18 -19.39
N PRO A 43 -21.27 -14.92 -20.69
CA PRO A 43 -22.04 -15.62 -21.72
C PRO A 43 -21.80 -17.13 -21.69
N TYR A 44 -20.56 -17.56 -21.41
CA TYR A 44 -20.19 -18.96 -21.26
C TYR A 44 -20.99 -19.67 -20.16
N ASP A 45 -20.98 -19.12 -18.94
CA ASP A 45 -21.68 -19.72 -17.80
C ASP A 45 -23.20 -19.65 -17.97
N THR A 46 -23.70 -18.53 -18.52
CA THR A 46 -25.13 -18.37 -18.85
C THR A 46 -25.60 -19.41 -19.85
N ALA A 47 -24.79 -19.76 -20.85
CA ALA A 47 -25.09 -20.83 -21.79
C ALA A 47 -25.17 -22.21 -21.13
N TRP A 48 -24.26 -22.53 -20.20
CA TRP A 48 -24.34 -23.77 -19.45
C TRP A 48 -25.58 -23.86 -18.56
N VAL A 49 -25.94 -22.78 -17.87
CA VAL A 49 -27.18 -22.71 -17.09
C VAL A 49 -28.42 -22.82 -17.98
N ALA A 50 -28.40 -22.21 -19.17
CA ALA A 50 -29.49 -22.29 -20.15
C ALA A 50 -29.72 -23.72 -20.66
N MET A 51 -28.71 -24.59 -20.67
CA MET A 51 -28.82 -25.99 -21.12
C MET A 51 -29.46 -26.94 -20.09
N VAL A 52 -29.69 -26.49 -18.85
CA VAL A 52 -30.29 -27.33 -17.80
C VAL A 52 -31.76 -27.65 -18.13
N PRO A 53 -32.14 -28.93 -18.26
CA PRO A 53 -33.53 -29.31 -18.49
C PRO A 53 -34.36 -29.25 -17.21
N LEU A 54 -35.65 -28.92 -17.36
CA LEU A 54 -36.62 -29.01 -16.27
C LEU A 54 -36.78 -30.48 -15.84
N ARG A 55 -36.84 -30.73 -14.52
CA ARG A 55 -37.02 -32.09 -13.98
C ARG A 55 -38.27 -32.74 -14.56
N GLY A 56 -38.10 -33.89 -15.20
CA GLY A 56 -39.19 -34.64 -15.83
C GLY A 56 -39.66 -34.10 -17.19
N SER A 57 -39.09 -32.99 -17.70
CA SER A 57 -39.37 -32.45 -19.04
C SER A 57 -38.05 -32.12 -19.77
N PRO A 58 -37.42 -33.11 -20.45
CA PRO A 58 -36.09 -32.95 -21.05
C PRO A 58 -36.06 -31.97 -22.24
N HIS A 59 -37.23 -31.60 -22.78
CA HIS A 59 -37.39 -30.66 -23.89
C HIS A 59 -37.77 -29.25 -23.44
N THR A 60 -37.73 -28.97 -22.13
CA THR A 60 -38.05 -27.65 -21.58
C THR A 60 -36.86 -27.12 -20.78
N PRO A 61 -36.39 -25.88 -21.04
CA PRO A 61 -35.34 -25.28 -20.22
C PRO A 61 -35.85 -25.03 -18.79
N CYS A 62 -35.03 -25.36 -17.79
CA CYS A 62 -35.31 -25.02 -16.39
C CYS A 62 -35.21 -23.49 -16.17
N PHE A 63 -34.36 -22.82 -16.95
CA PHE A 63 -34.08 -21.38 -16.84
C PHE A 63 -34.31 -20.68 -18.19
N PRO A 64 -35.57 -20.51 -18.65
CA PRO A 64 -35.87 -19.89 -19.94
C PRO A 64 -35.31 -18.47 -20.10
N GLN A 65 -35.20 -17.71 -19.00
CA GLN A 65 -34.59 -16.39 -18.95
C GLN A 65 -33.12 -16.37 -19.40
N CYS A 66 -32.36 -17.45 -19.19
CA CYS A 66 -30.99 -17.54 -19.67
C CYS A 66 -30.94 -17.75 -21.19
N VAL A 67 -31.88 -18.53 -21.74
CA VAL A 67 -32.03 -18.70 -23.20
C VAL A 67 -32.39 -17.38 -23.87
N GLU A 68 -33.32 -16.63 -23.29
CA GLU A 68 -33.72 -15.30 -23.79
C GLU A 68 -32.55 -14.32 -23.77
N TRP A 69 -31.77 -14.30 -22.68
CA TRP A 69 -30.60 -13.44 -22.60
C TRP A 69 -29.58 -13.75 -23.71
N ILE A 70 -29.32 -15.02 -24.01
CA ILE A 70 -28.39 -15.42 -25.09
C ILE A 70 -28.89 -14.90 -26.45
N LEU A 71 -30.18 -15.01 -26.74
CA LEU A 71 -30.79 -14.51 -27.98
C LEU A 71 -30.66 -12.98 -28.12
N GLN A 72 -30.71 -12.24 -27.02
CA GLN A 72 -30.69 -10.77 -27.04
C GLN A 72 -29.27 -10.17 -27.03
N ASN A 73 -28.22 -10.94 -26.72
CA ASN A 73 -26.88 -10.43 -26.45
C ASN A 73 -25.79 -10.97 -27.41
N GLN A 74 -26.18 -11.37 -28.63
CA GLN A 74 -25.19 -11.68 -29.68
C GLN A 74 -24.69 -10.39 -30.33
N HIS A 75 -23.37 -10.24 -30.46
CA HIS A 75 -22.75 -9.12 -31.18
C HIS A 75 -22.95 -9.23 -32.70
N GLU A 76 -22.82 -8.10 -33.41
CA GLU A 76 -23.00 -8.06 -34.88
C GLU A 76 -22.04 -8.98 -35.64
N ASN A 77 -20.83 -9.18 -35.10
CA ASN A 77 -19.81 -10.08 -35.65
C ASN A 77 -20.12 -11.58 -35.45
N GLY A 78 -21.19 -11.90 -34.69
CA GLY A 78 -21.63 -13.26 -34.37
C GLY A 78 -21.09 -13.84 -33.06
N SER A 79 -20.23 -13.14 -32.32
CA SER A 79 -19.69 -13.62 -31.05
C SER A 79 -20.56 -13.26 -29.84
N TRP A 80 -20.32 -13.94 -28.73
CA TRP A 80 -20.75 -13.51 -27.39
C TRP A 80 -19.51 -13.15 -26.55
N ASP A 81 -19.46 -11.89 -26.12
CA ASP A 81 -18.35 -11.25 -25.38
C ASP A 81 -18.94 -10.33 -24.30
N ILE A 82 -18.20 -10.13 -23.21
CA ILE A 82 -18.44 -9.20 -22.10
C ILE A 82 -18.15 -7.74 -22.50
N ASN A 83 -17.30 -7.49 -23.50
CA ASN A 83 -16.86 -6.15 -23.91
C ASN A 83 -17.65 -5.60 -25.11
N ASP A 84 -18.34 -4.47 -24.92
CA ASP A 84 -18.98 -3.70 -26.00
C ASP A 84 -17.99 -3.00 -26.96
N PHE A 85 -16.69 -3.01 -26.63
CA PHE A 85 -15.65 -2.29 -27.37
C PHE A 85 -14.77 -3.23 -28.19
N GLY A 86 -15.29 -3.68 -29.35
CA GLY A 86 -14.49 -4.16 -30.49
C GLY A 86 -13.25 -5.01 -30.17
N SER A 87 -13.38 -5.99 -29.25
CA SER A 87 -12.25 -6.79 -28.79
C SER A 87 -11.66 -7.63 -29.93
N SER A 88 -10.34 -7.74 -29.97
CA SER A 88 -9.67 -8.70 -30.85
C SER A 88 -10.08 -10.11 -30.41
N ALA A 89 -10.58 -10.93 -31.33
CA ALA A 89 -10.96 -12.32 -31.06
C ALA A 89 -9.86 -13.05 -30.26
N ASN A 90 -10.25 -13.75 -29.20
CA ASN A 90 -9.35 -14.52 -28.34
C ASN A 90 -10.01 -15.85 -27.93
N LYS A 91 -9.29 -16.68 -27.18
CA LYS A 91 -9.77 -17.99 -26.72
C LYS A 91 -11.02 -17.90 -25.81
N ASN A 92 -11.18 -16.84 -25.00
CA ASN A 92 -12.38 -16.61 -24.17
C ASN A 92 -13.64 -16.41 -25.03
N VAL A 93 -13.55 -15.58 -26.07
CA VAL A 93 -14.69 -15.27 -26.95
C VAL A 93 -15.09 -16.51 -27.75
N LEU A 94 -14.12 -17.30 -28.22
CA LEU A 94 -14.39 -18.59 -28.88
C LEU A 94 -15.11 -19.57 -27.96
N LEU A 95 -14.65 -19.70 -26.72
CA LEU A 95 -15.25 -20.56 -25.71
C LEU A 95 -16.71 -20.16 -25.42
N SER A 96 -16.94 -18.87 -25.18
CA SER A 96 -18.26 -18.31 -24.89
C SER A 96 -19.23 -18.45 -26.06
N THR A 97 -18.75 -18.19 -27.28
CA THR A 97 -19.55 -18.30 -28.51
C THR A 97 -19.97 -19.74 -28.78
N LEU A 98 -19.06 -20.71 -28.61
CA LEU A 98 -19.38 -22.13 -28.80
C LEU A 98 -20.41 -22.62 -27.77
N ALA A 99 -20.26 -22.23 -26.50
CA ALA A 99 -21.22 -22.57 -25.46
C ALA A 99 -22.62 -22.01 -25.77
N CYS A 100 -22.72 -20.74 -26.20
CA CYS A 100 -23.99 -20.12 -26.58
C CYS A 100 -24.64 -20.82 -27.79
N VAL A 101 -23.84 -21.20 -28.80
CA VAL A 101 -24.32 -21.98 -29.96
C VAL A 101 -24.90 -23.32 -29.50
N LEU A 102 -24.21 -24.04 -28.63
CA LEU A 102 -24.69 -25.32 -28.07
C LEU A 102 -26.00 -25.15 -27.28
N ALA A 103 -26.13 -24.08 -26.50
CA ALA A 103 -27.34 -23.80 -25.74
C ALA A 103 -28.55 -23.53 -26.65
N LEU A 104 -28.36 -22.78 -27.73
CA LEU A 104 -29.41 -22.52 -28.71
C LEU A 104 -29.79 -23.78 -29.49
N GLU A 105 -28.80 -24.58 -29.89
CA GLU A 105 -29.02 -25.85 -30.59
C GLU A 105 -29.78 -26.86 -29.71
N LYS A 106 -29.45 -26.95 -28.42
CA LYS A 106 -30.12 -27.83 -27.45
C LYS A 106 -31.64 -27.67 -27.43
N TRP A 107 -32.11 -26.43 -27.63
CA TRP A 107 -33.54 -26.09 -27.63
C TRP A 107 -34.13 -25.87 -29.01
N ASN A 108 -33.34 -26.05 -30.07
CA ASN A 108 -33.72 -25.76 -31.47
C ASN A 108 -34.27 -24.33 -31.65
N LEU A 109 -33.57 -23.34 -31.09
CA LEU A 109 -33.92 -21.92 -31.16
C LEU A 109 -32.81 -21.10 -31.82
N GLY A 110 -33.16 -19.95 -32.41
CA GLY A 110 -32.15 -18.98 -32.85
C GLY A 110 -31.24 -19.42 -34.00
N GLN A 111 -31.76 -20.12 -35.01
CA GLN A 111 -30.98 -20.66 -36.14
C GLN A 111 -30.04 -19.65 -36.84
N GLU A 112 -30.46 -18.39 -36.98
CA GLU A 112 -29.59 -17.34 -37.52
C GLU A 112 -28.44 -16.96 -36.58
N HIS A 113 -28.67 -16.98 -35.26
CA HIS A 113 -27.63 -16.75 -34.25
C HIS A 113 -26.61 -17.89 -34.26
N ILE A 114 -27.08 -19.14 -34.37
CA ILE A 114 -26.24 -20.34 -34.54
C ILE A 114 -25.33 -20.18 -35.77
N ARG A 115 -25.92 -19.83 -36.92
CA ARG A 115 -25.19 -19.62 -38.18
C ARG A 115 -24.10 -18.56 -38.04
N LYS A 116 -24.42 -17.41 -37.43
CA LYS A 116 -23.45 -16.33 -37.17
C LYS A 116 -22.34 -16.75 -36.21
N GLY A 117 -22.68 -17.45 -35.13
CA GLY A 117 -21.70 -17.96 -34.15
C GLY A 117 -20.73 -18.96 -34.76
N LEU A 118 -21.23 -19.93 -35.55
CA LEU A 118 -20.39 -20.89 -36.27
C LEU A 118 -19.47 -20.20 -37.29
N HIS A 119 -19.97 -19.17 -37.97
CA HIS A 119 -19.14 -18.37 -38.89
C HIS A 119 -18.02 -17.61 -38.15
N PHE A 120 -18.34 -17.00 -37.00
CA PHE A 120 -17.35 -16.35 -36.15
C PHE A 120 -16.27 -17.33 -35.68
N ILE A 121 -16.65 -18.51 -35.18
CA ILE A 121 -15.73 -19.55 -34.74
C ILE A 121 -14.83 -20.00 -35.89
N GLY A 122 -15.40 -20.28 -37.07
CA GLY A 122 -14.60 -20.74 -38.21
C GLY A 122 -13.58 -19.70 -38.70
N ARG A 123 -13.94 -18.41 -38.70
CA ARG A 123 -13.03 -17.32 -39.08
C ARG A 123 -11.83 -17.21 -38.13
N HIS A 124 -11.99 -17.59 -36.87
CA HIS A 124 -10.98 -17.42 -35.83
C HIS A 124 -10.46 -18.76 -35.27
N PHE A 125 -10.75 -19.88 -35.95
CA PHE A 125 -10.47 -21.23 -35.44
C PHE A 125 -8.96 -21.49 -35.26
N SER A 126 -8.11 -20.82 -36.03
CA SER A 126 -6.66 -20.90 -35.88
C SER A 126 -6.16 -20.47 -34.51
N LEU A 127 -6.89 -19.61 -33.79
CA LEU A 127 -6.52 -19.15 -32.44
C LEU A 127 -6.60 -20.27 -31.40
N VAL A 128 -7.36 -21.35 -31.66
CA VAL A 128 -7.49 -22.49 -30.74
C VAL A 128 -6.14 -23.19 -30.57
N MET A 129 -5.38 -23.32 -31.66
CA MET A 129 -4.11 -24.04 -31.73
C MET A 129 -2.89 -23.15 -31.49
N ASP A 130 -3.09 -21.85 -31.32
CA ASP A 130 -2.01 -20.89 -31.10
C ASP A 130 -1.55 -20.94 -29.63
N GLU A 131 -0.37 -21.51 -29.38
CA GLU A 131 0.20 -21.65 -28.02
C GLU A 131 0.66 -20.31 -27.43
N GLU A 132 0.92 -19.29 -28.26
CA GLU A 132 1.33 -17.95 -27.81
C GLU A 132 0.16 -17.15 -27.23
N ILE A 133 -1.07 -17.52 -27.55
CA ILE A 133 -2.27 -16.87 -27.03
C ILE A 133 -2.65 -17.49 -25.69
N ALA A 134 -2.65 -16.66 -24.65
CA ALA A 134 -3.09 -17.02 -23.31
C ALA A 134 -4.48 -17.70 -23.34
N ALA A 135 -4.54 -18.91 -22.80
CA ALA A 135 -5.76 -19.70 -22.75
C ALA A 135 -6.41 -19.61 -21.35
N PRO A 136 -7.74 -19.60 -21.27
CA PRO A 136 -8.44 -19.72 -20.00
C PRO A 136 -8.14 -21.03 -19.29
N THR A 137 -8.23 -21.03 -17.95
CA THR A 137 -7.99 -22.25 -17.18
C THR A 137 -8.95 -23.35 -17.62
N GLY A 138 -8.40 -24.47 -18.07
CA GLY A 138 -9.19 -25.60 -18.56
C GLY A 138 -9.61 -25.54 -20.03
N PHE A 139 -9.26 -24.49 -20.78
CA PHE A 139 -9.64 -24.35 -22.20
C PHE A 139 -9.32 -25.58 -23.04
N ASN A 140 -8.11 -26.15 -22.88
CA ASN A 140 -7.66 -27.34 -23.62
C ASN A 140 -8.45 -28.62 -23.30
N MET A 141 -9.22 -28.63 -22.20
CA MET A 141 -10.13 -29.72 -21.86
C MET A 141 -11.57 -29.41 -22.28
N ILE A 142 -11.99 -28.16 -22.07
CA ILE A 142 -13.38 -27.74 -22.24
C ILE A 142 -13.73 -27.52 -23.70
N PHE A 143 -12.91 -26.77 -24.44
CA PHE A 143 -13.22 -26.41 -25.83
C PHE A 143 -13.32 -27.63 -26.76
N PRO A 144 -12.37 -28.60 -26.75
CA PRO A 144 -12.49 -29.80 -27.58
C PRO A 144 -13.69 -30.67 -27.21
N GLY A 145 -14.02 -30.75 -25.91
CA GLY A 145 -15.19 -31.47 -25.44
C GLY A 145 -16.51 -30.86 -25.93
N MET A 146 -16.65 -29.53 -25.85
CA MET A 146 -17.78 -28.82 -26.45
C MET A 146 -17.84 -28.96 -27.97
N LEU A 147 -16.68 -28.96 -28.65
CA LEU A 147 -16.59 -29.19 -30.09
C LEU A 147 -17.10 -30.60 -30.44
N SER A 148 -16.71 -31.62 -29.67
CA SER A 148 -17.21 -32.99 -29.82
C SER A 148 -18.72 -33.07 -29.63
N LEU A 149 -19.26 -32.41 -28.60
CA LEU A 149 -20.71 -32.32 -28.37
C LEU A 149 -21.44 -31.65 -29.53
N ALA A 150 -20.91 -30.56 -30.08
CA ALA A 150 -21.50 -29.83 -31.21
C ALA A 150 -21.57 -30.71 -32.47
N ILE A 151 -20.49 -31.44 -32.77
CA ILE A 151 -20.46 -32.38 -33.90
C ILE A 151 -21.45 -33.53 -33.69
N GLY A 152 -21.52 -34.07 -32.46
CA GLY A 152 -22.49 -35.11 -32.09
C GLY A 152 -23.95 -34.65 -32.20
N ALA A 153 -24.21 -33.35 -32.03
CA ALA A 153 -25.52 -32.73 -32.25
C ALA A 153 -25.84 -32.45 -33.74
N GLY A 154 -24.88 -32.64 -34.65
CA GLY A 154 -25.06 -32.44 -36.09
C GLY A 154 -24.66 -31.06 -36.62
N LEU A 155 -24.01 -30.22 -35.80
CA LEU A 155 -23.54 -28.90 -36.23
C LEU A 155 -22.32 -29.02 -37.17
N GLN A 156 -22.33 -28.24 -38.25
CA GLN A 156 -21.23 -28.18 -39.22
C GLN A 156 -20.41 -26.91 -39.05
N PHE A 157 -19.11 -27.06 -38.85
CA PHE A 157 -18.18 -25.94 -38.72
C PHE A 157 -17.55 -25.58 -40.06
N PRO A 158 -17.44 -24.29 -40.43
CA PRO A 158 -16.80 -23.87 -41.68
C PRO A 158 -15.27 -23.87 -41.56
N VAL A 159 -14.69 -25.03 -41.24
CA VAL A 159 -13.25 -25.29 -41.05
C VAL A 159 -12.86 -26.61 -41.70
N ARG A 160 -11.56 -26.86 -41.90
CA ARG A 160 -11.12 -28.14 -42.49
C ARG A 160 -11.30 -29.26 -41.48
N GLN A 161 -11.81 -30.40 -41.93
CA GLN A 161 -11.99 -31.57 -41.06
C GLN A 161 -10.68 -32.00 -40.37
N THR A 162 -9.54 -31.86 -41.05
CA THR A 162 -8.22 -32.14 -40.49
C THR A 162 -7.86 -31.28 -39.27
N ASP A 163 -8.35 -30.04 -39.21
CA ASP A 163 -8.09 -29.13 -38.10
C ASP A 163 -8.93 -29.56 -36.87
N ILE A 164 -10.18 -29.99 -37.09
CA ILE A 164 -11.05 -30.58 -36.04
C ILE A 164 -10.44 -31.89 -35.52
N ASP A 165 -10.08 -32.80 -36.42
CA ASP A 165 -9.52 -34.11 -36.07
C ASP A 165 -8.22 -33.95 -35.28
N GLY A 166 -7.40 -32.94 -35.62
CA GLY A 166 -6.17 -32.61 -34.90
C GLY A 166 -6.42 -32.21 -33.45
N ILE A 167 -7.38 -31.30 -33.20
CA ILE A 167 -7.76 -30.86 -31.85
C ILE A 167 -8.30 -32.03 -31.02
N LEU A 168 -9.21 -32.82 -31.59
CA LEU A 168 -9.81 -33.97 -30.89
C LEU A 168 -8.78 -35.05 -30.59
N HIS A 169 -7.85 -35.31 -31.51
CA HIS A 169 -6.76 -36.26 -31.28
C HIS A 169 -5.84 -35.82 -30.14
N GLN A 170 -5.45 -34.54 -30.09
CA GLN A 170 -4.65 -34.00 -28.98
C GLN A 170 -5.40 -34.12 -27.65
N TRP A 171 -6.69 -33.81 -27.63
CA TRP A 171 -7.54 -33.93 -26.45
C TRP A 171 -7.64 -35.37 -25.95
N GLU A 172 -7.85 -36.36 -26.84
CA GLU A 172 -7.86 -37.78 -26.47
C GLU A 172 -6.51 -38.26 -25.92
N MET A 173 -5.40 -37.82 -26.52
CA MET A 173 -4.06 -38.16 -26.06
C MET A 173 -3.80 -37.58 -24.67
N GLU A 174 -4.24 -36.36 -24.43
CA GLU A 174 -4.16 -35.70 -23.11
C GLU A 174 -5.02 -36.44 -22.07
N LEU A 175 -6.26 -36.83 -22.40
CA LEU A 175 -7.11 -37.65 -21.53
C LEU A 175 -6.47 -39.01 -21.19
N LYS A 176 -5.84 -39.67 -22.15
CA LYS A 176 -5.11 -40.93 -21.93
C LYS A 176 -3.90 -40.74 -21.03
N ARG A 177 -3.12 -39.67 -21.24
CA ARG A 177 -1.98 -39.30 -20.38
C ARG A 177 -2.44 -39.07 -18.94
N GLN A 178 -3.57 -38.39 -18.78
CA GLN A 178 -4.18 -38.08 -17.50
C GLN A 178 -4.66 -39.34 -16.76
N ALA A 179 -5.21 -40.34 -17.45
CA ALA A 179 -5.81 -41.54 -16.83
C ALA A 179 -4.83 -42.38 -15.97
N GLY A 180 -3.51 -42.25 -16.20
CA GLY A 180 -2.47 -42.95 -15.44
C GLY A 180 -2.07 -42.29 -14.12
N GLN A 181 -2.52 -41.05 -13.84
CA GLN A 181 -2.15 -40.29 -12.65
C GLN A 181 -3.28 -40.31 -11.60
N LYS A 182 -2.96 -40.67 -10.36
CA LYS A 182 -3.89 -40.60 -9.22
C LYS A 182 -3.36 -39.61 -8.19
N SER A 183 -3.91 -38.39 -8.20
CA SER A 183 -3.65 -37.35 -7.19
C SER A 183 -4.93 -36.55 -6.95
N TYR A 184 -5.07 -35.99 -5.75
CA TYR A 184 -6.24 -35.16 -5.40
C TYR A 184 -6.31 -33.92 -6.28
N GLY A 185 -5.18 -33.27 -6.57
CA GLY A 185 -5.11 -32.10 -7.44
C GLY A 185 -5.63 -32.37 -8.86
N ARG A 186 -5.35 -33.56 -9.39
CA ARG A 186 -5.93 -33.99 -10.67
C ARG A 186 -7.43 -34.20 -10.58
N GLU A 187 -7.91 -34.91 -9.55
CA GLU A 187 -9.34 -35.14 -9.33
C GLU A 187 -10.10 -33.81 -9.23
N ALA A 188 -9.55 -32.85 -8.48
CA ALA A 188 -10.06 -31.50 -8.37
C ALA A 188 -10.06 -30.76 -9.72
N TYR A 189 -9.00 -30.88 -10.52
CA TYR A 189 -8.92 -30.27 -11.84
C TYR A 189 -9.98 -30.84 -12.79
N MET A 190 -10.11 -32.17 -12.85
CA MET A 190 -11.10 -32.85 -13.69
C MET A 190 -12.53 -32.51 -13.27
N ALA A 191 -12.78 -32.37 -11.96
CA ALA A 191 -14.06 -31.89 -11.44
C ALA A 191 -14.32 -30.43 -11.82
N TYR A 192 -13.29 -29.57 -11.74
CA TYR A 192 -13.38 -28.16 -12.12
C TYR A 192 -13.72 -27.97 -13.59
N VAL A 193 -13.17 -28.78 -14.50
CA VAL A 193 -13.45 -28.71 -15.96
C VAL A 193 -14.54 -29.67 -16.44
N SER A 194 -15.34 -30.22 -15.51
CA SER A 194 -16.22 -31.36 -15.78
C SER A 194 -17.30 -31.09 -16.84
N GLU A 195 -17.71 -29.83 -17.02
CA GLU A 195 -18.68 -29.48 -18.05
C GLU A 195 -18.17 -29.78 -19.47
N GLY A 196 -16.85 -29.70 -19.68
CA GLY A 196 -16.22 -30.05 -20.94
C GLY A 196 -16.14 -31.55 -21.20
N LEU A 197 -16.25 -32.38 -20.17
CA LEU A 197 -15.97 -33.81 -20.25
C LEU A 197 -17.26 -34.65 -20.27
N GLY A 198 -18.36 -34.13 -19.71
CA GLY A 198 -19.69 -34.72 -19.80
C GLY A 198 -19.74 -36.19 -19.34
N ASN A 199 -20.13 -37.09 -20.25
CA ASN A 199 -20.27 -38.52 -19.98
C ASN A 199 -18.94 -39.28 -19.75
N LEU A 200 -17.79 -38.63 -19.94
CA LEU A 200 -16.48 -39.24 -19.73
C LEU A 200 -16.07 -39.30 -18.25
N LEU A 201 -16.82 -38.63 -17.36
CA LEU A 201 -16.54 -38.56 -15.93
C LEU A 201 -17.52 -39.40 -15.10
N ASP A 202 -17.02 -39.86 -13.95
CA ASP A 202 -17.89 -40.32 -12.86
C ASP A 202 -18.37 -39.11 -12.06
N TRP A 203 -19.64 -38.75 -12.23
CA TRP A 203 -20.24 -37.61 -11.55
C TRP A 203 -20.32 -37.79 -10.03
N ASN A 204 -20.29 -39.02 -9.51
CA ASN A 204 -20.22 -39.21 -8.05
C ASN A 204 -18.89 -38.73 -7.48
N GLU A 205 -17.81 -38.86 -8.25
CA GLU A 205 -16.48 -38.38 -7.86
C GLU A 205 -16.41 -36.84 -7.96
N VAL A 206 -17.04 -36.24 -8.98
CA VAL A 206 -17.13 -34.77 -9.13
C VAL A 206 -17.92 -34.16 -7.96
N MET A 207 -18.99 -34.79 -7.50
CA MET A 207 -19.84 -34.27 -6.42
C MET A 207 -19.14 -34.19 -5.06
N LYS A 208 -17.96 -34.83 -4.88
CA LYS A 208 -17.13 -34.67 -3.68
C LYS A 208 -16.64 -33.24 -3.47
N PHE A 209 -16.63 -32.42 -4.52
CA PHE A 209 -16.19 -31.02 -4.49
C PHE A 209 -17.35 -30.03 -4.30
N GLN A 210 -18.58 -30.51 -4.02
CA GLN A 210 -19.73 -29.64 -3.79
C GLN A 210 -19.57 -28.86 -2.48
N ARG A 211 -19.70 -27.53 -2.57
CA ARG A 211 -19.62 -26.59 -1.45
C ARG A 211 -20.91 -26.56 -0.63
N LYS A 212 -20.85 -25.96 0.56
CA LYS A 212 -22.01 -25.77 1.45
C LYS A 212 -23.16 -25.01 0.79
N ASN A 213 -22.84 -24.10 -0.13
CA ASN A 213 -23.83 -23.32 -0.89
C ASN A 213 -24.49 -24.10 -2.05
N GLY A 214 -24.12 -25.38 -2.26
CA GLY A 214 -24.64 -26.24 -3.33
C GLY A 214 -23.89 -26.16 -4.65
N SER A 215 -23.00 -25.18 -4.82
CA SER A 215 -22.19 -25.04 -6.03
C SER A 215 -21.02 -26.02 -6.08
N LEU A 216 -20.51 -26.27 -7.28
CA LEU A 216 -19.17 -26.80 -7.50
C LEU A 216 -18.22 -25.64 -7.79
N PHE A 217 -17.24 -25.43 -6.91
CA PHE A 217 -16.22 -24.37 -7.02
C PHE A 217 -16.77 -22.93 -7.19
N ASN A 218 -17.99 -22.64 -6.72
CA ASN A 218 -18.72 -21.40 -7.00
C ASN A 218 -18.93 -21.12 -8.51
N SER A 219 -18.73 -22.12 -9.39
CA SER A 219 -18.85 -21.98 -10.85
C SER A 219 -20.25 -22.39 -11.30
N PRO A 220 -21.03 -21.47 -11.91
CA PRO A 220 -22.33 -21.81 -12.47
C PRO A 220 -22.24 -22.84 -13.61
N SER A 221 -21.22 -22.79 -14.48
CA SER A 221 -21.07 -23.78 -15.55
C SER A 221 -20.87 -25.21 -15.02
N THR A 222 -19.95 -25.41 -14.07
CA THR A 222 -19.72 -26.73 -13.46
C THR A 222 -20.96 -27.23 -12.74
N THR A 223 -21.63 -26.35 -12.00
CA THR A 223 -22.83 -26.70 -11.23
C THR A 223 -24.00 -27.05 -12.14
N ALA A 224 -24.16 -26.34 -13.27
CA ALA A 224 -25.16 -26.65 -14.28
C ALA A 224 -24.91 -28.00 -14.96
N ALA A 225 -23.66 -28.28 -15.32
CA ALA A 225 -23.30 -29.58 -15.89
C ALA A 225 -23.56 -30.73 -14.92
N ALA A 226 -23.22 -30.56 -13.64
CA ALA A 226 -23.54 -31.55 -12.61
C ALA A 226 -25.05 -31.81 -12.52
N LEU A 227 -25.87 -30.76 -12.50
CA LEU A 227 -27.32 -30.90 -12.46
C LEU A 227 -27.91 -31.61 -13.70
N VAL A 228 -27.30 -31.42 -14.88
CA VAL A 228 -27.70 -32.10 -16.12
C VAL A 228 -27.43 -33.61 -16.06
N HIS A 229 -26.29 -34.01 -15.50
CA HIS A 229 -25.84 -35.41 -15.49
C HIS A 229 -26.24 -36.19 -14.23
N ASN A 230 -26.31 -35.53 -13.08
CA ASN A 230 -26.67 -36.10 -11.79
C ASN A 230 -27.56 -35.11 -11.03
N TYR A 231 -28.87 -35.30 -11.10
CA TYR A 231 -29.82 -34.35 -10.53
C TYR A 231 -29.63 -34.21 -9.01
N ASP A 232 -29.25 -33.01 -8.57
CA ASP A 232 -28.98 -32.69 -7.17
C ASP A 232 -29.75 -31.43 -6.75
N ASP A 233 -30.48 -31.53 -5.64
CA ASP A 233 -31.37 -30.46 -5.17
C ASP A 233 -30.57 -29.21 -4.72
N LYS A 234 -29.37 -29.38 -4.14
CA LYS A 234 -28.55 -28.23 -3.70
C LYS A 234 -27.94 -27.48 -4.88
N ALA A 235 -27.51 -28.18 -5.92
CA ALA A 235 -27.02 -27.59 -7.16
C ALA A 235 -28.14 -26.78 -7.83
N LEU A 236 -29.38 -27.31 -7.83
CA LEU A 236 -30.54 -26.58 -8.32
C LEU A 236 -30.84 -25.34 -7.48
N ASP A 237 -30.81 -25.43 -6.15
CA ASP A 237 -31.04 -24.30 -5.25
C ASP A 237 -30.02 -23.17 -5.49
N TYR A 238 -28.75 -23.54 -5.68
CA TYR A 238 -27.70 -22.59 -6.06
C TYR A 238 -28.01 -21.88 -7.39
N LEU A 239 -28.37 -22.63 -8.44
CA LEU A 239 -28.67 -22.07 -9.75
C LEU A 239 -29.93 -21.18 -9.72
N ASN A 240 -30.98 -21.59 -9.01
CA ASN A 240 -32.18 -20.78 -8.79
C ASN A 240 -31.84 -19.45 -8.11
N MET A 241 -31.03 -19.49 -7.06
CA MET A 241 -30.59 -18.30 -6.33
C MET A 241 -29.83 -17.34 -7.25
N ILE A 242 -28.83 -17.81 -8.00
CA ILE A 242 -28.05 -16.92 -8.87
C ILE A 242 -28.90 -16.35 -10.01
N VAL A 243 -29.73 -17.16 -10.66
CA VAL A 243 -30.53 -16.69 -11.79
C VAL A 243 -31.58 -15.67 -11.31
N SER A 244 -32.20 -15.91 -10.15
CA SER A 244 -33.10 -14.94 -9.52
C SER A 244 -32.39 -13.63 -9.15
N LYS A 245 -31.12 -13.70 -8.76
CA LYS A 245 -30.34 -12.52 -8.35
C LYS A 245 -29.90 -11.67 -9.53
N PHE A 246 -29.52 -12.29 -10.65
CA PHE A 246 -28.95 -11.60 -11.81
C PHE A 246 -29.90 -11.46 -13.01
N GLY A 247 -31.14 -11.92 -12.90
CA GLY A 247 -32.19 -11.62 -13.88
C GLY A 247 -32.04 -12.32 -15.23
N GLY A 248 -31.36 -13.47 -15.28
CA GLY A 248 -31.22 -14.30 -16.48
C GLY A 248 -29.80 -14.44 -17.03
N ALA A 249 -28.85 -13.62 -16.61
CA ALA A 249 -27.43 -13.78 -16.98
C ALA A 249 -26.60 -13.99 -15.73
N VAL A 250 -25.81 -15.07 -15.68
CA VAL A 250 -25.04 -15.43 -14.49
C VAL A 250 -23.56 -15.03 -14.66
N PRO A 251 -22.85 -14.68 -13.59
CA PRO A 251 -21.42 -14.39 -13.65
C PRO A 251 -20.59 -15.69 -13.74
N THR A 252 -19.28 -15.57 -13.95
CA THR A 252 -18.34 -16.72 -13.96
C THR A 252 -18.22 -17.41 -12.60
N VAL A 253 -18.40 -16.67 -11.51
CA VAL A 253 -18.26 -17.16 -10.14
C VAL A 253 -19.24 -16.45 -9.22
N TYR A 254 -19.91 -17.19 -8.33
CA TYR A 254 -20.76 -16.61 -7.30
C TYR A 254 -20.89 -17.52 -6.05
N PRO A 255 -20.93 -16.99 -4.82
CA PRO A 255 -20.67 -15.60 -4.42
C PRO A 255 -19.26 -15.16 -4.83
N LEU A 256 -19.01 -13.84 -4.81
CA LEU A 256 -17.67 -13.34 -5.05
C LEU A 256 -16.72 -13.95 -4.02
N ASN A 257 -15.72 -14.69 -4.50
CA ASN A 257 -14.73 -15.35 -3.66
C ASN A 257 -14.03 -14.30 -2.76
N MET A 258 -13.81 -14.65 -1.49
CA MET A 258 -13.00 -13.87 -0.55
C MET A 258 -11.65 -13.45 -1.17
N HIS A 259 -11.07 -14.30 -2.02
CA HIS A 259 -9.90 -13.99 -2.85
C HIS A 259 -9.98 -12.61 -3.52
N CYS A 260 -11.09 -12.30 -4.21
CA CYS A 260 -11.23 -11.07 -4.98
C CYS A 260 -11.25 -9.84 -4.07
N LYS A 261 -11.93 -9.92 -2.92
CA LYS A 261 -11.97 -8.82 -1.95
C LYS A 261 -10.59 -8.56 -1.36
N LEU A 262 -9.90 -9.62 -0.95
CA LEU A 262 -8.53 -9.52 -0.42
C LEU A 262 -7.56 -9.02 -1.49
N SER A 263 -7.72 -9.44 -2.76
CA SER A 263 -6.92 -8.94 -3.89
C SER A 263 -7.13 -7.45 -4.13
N MET A 264 -8.36 -6.94 -3.95
CA MET A 264 -8.64 -5.51 -4.02
C MET A 264 -7.96 -4.75 -2.88
N VAL A 265 -8.01 -5.27 -1.66
CA VAL A 265 -7.30 -4.67 -0.50
C VAL A 265 -5.80 -4.65 -0.75
N ASP A 266 -5.21 -5.79 -1.13
CA ASP A 266 -3.79 -5.92 -1.46
C ASP A 266 -3.38 -4.95 -2.58
N SER A 267 -4.23 -4.79 -3.60
CA SER A 267 -4.00 -3.81 -4.66
C SER A 267 -3.96 -2.39 -4.10
N LEU A 268 -4.99 -1.96 -3.34
CA LEU A 268 -5.07 -0.62 -2.76
C LEU A 268 -3.86 -0.27 -1.88
N GLU A 269 -3.40 -1.23 -1.07
CA GLU A 269 -2.19 -1.11 -0.27
C GLU A 269 -0.94 -0.99 -1.17
N LYS A 270 -0.76 -1.90 -2.13
CA LYS A 270 0.39 -1.92 -3.04
C LYS A 270 0.56 -0.64 -3.86
N ILE A 271 -0.52 0.01 -4.30
CA ILE A 271 -0.46 1.27 -5.05
C ILE A 271 -0.58 2.52 -4.15
N GLY A 272 -0.64 2.36 -2.83
CA GLY A 272 -0.51 3.45 -1.86
C GLY A 272 -1.73 4.35 -1.70
N ILE A 273 -2.92 3.86 -2.03
CA ILE A 273 -4.20 4.60 -1.93
C ILE A 273 -5.15 4.04 -0.88
N SER A 274 -4.74 3.01 -0.13
CA SER A 274 -5.54 2.35 0.92
C SER A 274 -6.12 3.33 1.96
N ARG A 275 -5.39 4.40 2.32
CA ARG A 275 -5.81 5.42 3.29
C ARG A 275 -7.12 6.14 2.93
N HIS A 276 -7.52 6.15 1.65
CA HIS A 276 -8.78 6.73 1.19
C HIS A 276 -9.99 5.81 1.41
N PHE A 277 -9.74 4.56 1.78
CA PHE A 277 -10.72 3.47 1.87
C PHE A 277 -10.62 2.67 3.17
N SER A 278 -10.04 3.24 4.23
CA SER A 278 -9.77 2.52 5.49
C SER A 278 -11.01 1.82 6.07
N SER A 279 -12.19 2.47 6.05
CA SER A 279 -13.44 1.86 6.54
C SER A 279 -13.91 0.68 5.67
N GLU A 280 -13.73 0.76 4.35
CA GLU A 280 -14.07 -0.36 3.47
C GLU A 280 -13.10 -1.52 3.63
N ILE A 281 -11.81 -1.24 3.77
CA ILE A 281 -10.76 -2.24 4.01
C ILE A 281 -11.02 -2.95 5.33
N GLU A 282 -11.27 -2.20 6.41
CA GLU A 282 -11.60 -2.75 7.73
C GLU A 282 -12.78 -3.71 7.65
N GLY A 283 -13.89 -3.32 7.00
CA GLY A 283 -15.05 -4.21 6.84
C GLY A 283 -14.78 -5.47 6.01
N ILE A 284 -13.85 -5.43 5.06
CA ILE A 284 -13.42 -6.63 4.31
C ILE A 284 -12.57 -7.53 5.19
N LEU A 285 -11.63 -6.96 5.95
CA LEU A 285 -10.75 -7.69 6.85
C LEU A 285 -11.51 -8.31 8.02
N ASP A 286 -12.49 -7.61 8.59
CA ASP A 286 -13.39 -8.16 9.62
C ASP A 286 -14.15 -9.40 9.10
N MET A 287 -14.64 -9.33 7.86
CA MET A 287 -15.29 -10.47 7.22
C MET A 287 -14.31 -11.63 7.02
N ALA A 288 -13.13 -11.35 6.50
CA ALA A 288 -12.08 -12.35 6.32
C ALA A 288 -11.66 -12.98 7.65
N TYR A 289 -11.56 -12.19 8.72
CA TYR A 289 -11.24 -12.66 10.05
C TYR A 289 -12.33 -13.57 10.61
N SER A 290 -13.61 -13.22 10.41
CA SER A 290 -14.71 -14.07 10.82
C SER A 290 -14.70 -15.44 10.13
N PHE A 291 -14.33 -15.47 8.84
CA PHE A 291 -14.18 -16.71 8.07
C PHE A 291 -12.95 -17.50 8.48
N TRP A 292 -11.85 -16.80 8.80
CA TRP A 292 -10.62 -17.40 9.32
C TRP A 292 -10.87 -18.16 10.62
N LEU A 293 -11.54 -17.52 11.60
CA LEU A 293 -11.88 -18.12 12.89
C LEU A 293 -12.79 -19.34 12.75
N GLN A 294 -13.70 -19.33 11.77
CA GLN A 294 -14.62 -20.43 11.50
C GLN A 294 -14.00 -21.54 10.65
N ARG A 295 -12.75 -21.38 10.19
CA ARG A 295 -12.11 -22.25 9.19
C ARG A 295 -13.00 -22.45 7.97
N ASP A 296 -13.59 -21.36 7.49
CA ASP A 296 -14.56 -21.42 6.40
C ASP A 296 -13.90 -21.86 5.09
N GLU A 297 -14.66 -22.62 4.30
CA GLU A 297 -14.18 -23.22 3.05
C GLU A 297 -13.83 -22.17 1.98
N GLU A 298 -14.41 -20.97 2.04
CA GLU A 298 -14.06 -19.85 1.15
C GLU A 298 -12.60 -19.39 1.32
N ILE A 299 -12.02 -19.57 2.51
CA ILE A 299 -10.61 -19.26 2.76
C ILE A 299 -9.76 -20.53 2.68
N MET A 300 -10.17 -21.60 3.36
CA MET A 300 -9.30 -22.75 3.62
C MET A 300 -9.12 -23.68 2.41
N MET A 301 -10.04 -23.67 1.43
CA MET A 301 -9.92 -24.54 0.26
C MET A 301 -9.08 -23.96 -0.89
N ASP A 302 -8.78 -22.66 -0.85
CA ASP A 302 -7.98 -21.99 -1.87
C ASP A 302 -6.66 -21.49 -1.29
N VAL A 303 -5.54 -22.06 -1.78
CA VAL A 303 -4.21 -21.82 -1.23
C VAL A 303 -3.82 -20.33 -1.28
N ALA A 304 -4.06 -19.67 -2.42
CA ALA A 304 -3.75 -18.25 -2.57
C ALA A 304 -4.58 -17.39 -1.61
N THR A 305 -5.88 -17.68 -1.50
CA THR A 305 -6.79 -16.98 -0.58
C THR A 305 -6.38 -17.16 0.86
N CYS A 306 -6.05 -18.38 1.27
CA CYS A 306 -5.59 -18.70 2.63
C CYS A 306 -4.31 -17.94 2.98
N ALA A 307 -3.29 -17.99 2.10
CA ALA A 307 -2.03 -17.29 2.30
C ALA A 307 -2.21 -15.76 2.35
N MET A 308 -3.02 -15.21 1.44
CA MET A 308 -3.30 -13.77 1.37
C MET A 308 -4.11 -13.29 2.59
N ALA A 309 -5.12 -14.06 3.01
CA ALA A 309 -5.91 -13.76 4.21
C ALA A 309 -5.01 -13.72 5.44
N PHE A 310 -4.19 -14.75 5.65
CA PHE A 310 -3.22 -14.79 6.74
C PHE A 310 -2.32 -13.55 6.76
N ARG A 311 -1.70 -13.23 5.61
CA ARG A 311 -0.80 -12.08 5.49
C ARG A 311 -1.50 -10.77 5.79
N LEU A 312 -2.63 -10.50 5.14
CA LEU A 312 -3.35 -9.22 5.27
C LEU A 312 -3.94 -9.04 6.66
N LEU A 313 -4.53 -10.10 7.25
CA LEU A 313 -5.04 -10.07 8.62
C LEU A 313 -3.91 -9.79 9.61
N ARG A 314 -2.79 -10.51 9.52
CA ARG A 314 -1.65 -10.33 10.41
C ARG A 314 -1.05 -8.92 10.30
N MET A 315 -0.83 -8.44 9.08
CA MET A 315 -0.27 -7.11 8.84
C MET A 315 -1.18 -5.96 9.30
N ASN A 316 -2.48 -6.21 9.41
CA ASN A 316 -3.46 -5.26 9.93
C ASN A 316 -3.80 -5.48 11.42
N GLY A 317 -3.02 -6.30 12.14
CA GLY A 317 -3.11 -6.43 13.60
C GLY A 317 -4.15 -7.43 14.13
N TYR A 318 -4.72 -8.27 13.26
CA TYR A 318 -5.62 -9.35 13.69
C TYR A 318 -4.81 -10.53 14.25
N ASP A 319 -5.38 -11.19 15.26
CA ASP A 319 -4.78 -12.37 15.91
C ASP A 319 -5.02 -13.63 15.07
N VAL A 320 -4.04 -13.99 14.23
CA VAL A 320 -4.03 -15.17 13.38
C VAL A 320 -2.78 -16.02 13.63
N SER A 321 -2.97 -17.31 13.93
CA SER A 321 -1.87 -18.25 14.14
C SER A 321 -1.35 -18.82 12.80
N SER A 322 -0.06 -19.15 12.75
CA SER A 322 0.54 -19.85 11.62
C SER A 322 0.15 -21.33 11.58
N ASP A 323 -0.37 -21.88 12.68
CA ASP A 323 -0.73 -23.29 12.79
C ASP A 323 -1.85 -23.70 11.82
N GLU A 324 -2.73 -22.76 11.48
CA GLU A 324 -3.76 -22.92 10.45
C GLU A 324 -3.15 -23.22 9.07
N LEU A 325 -1.92 -22.78 8.81
CA LEU A 325 -1.18 -23.07 7.57
C LEU A 325 -0.40 -24.40 7.60
N SER A 326 -0.52 -25.20 8.66
CA SER A 326 0.18 -26.49 8.79
C SER A 326 -0.07 -27.44 7.62
N HIS A 327 -1.27 -27.42 7.04
CA HIS A 327 -1.61 -28.21 5.85
C HIS A 327 -0.80 -27.82 4.60
N LEU A 328 -0.14 -26.66 4.59
CA LEU A 328 0.69 -26.13 3.50
C LEU A 328 2.18 -26.09 3.86
N ALA A 329 2.57 -26.62 5.04
CA ALA A 329 3.95 -26.60 5.51
C ALA A 329 4.92 -27.32 4.57
N GLU A 330 4.45 -28.35 3.85
CA GLU A 330 5.25 -29.12 2.90
C GLU A 330 4.84 -28.87 1.45
N ALA A 331 5.84 -28.82 0.56
CA ALA A 331 5.61 -28.67 -0.88
C ALA A 331 4.75 -29.82 -1.46
N SER A 332 4.87 -31.03 -0.92
CA SER A 332 4.07 -32.21 -1.32
C SER A 332 2.56 -31.93 -1.22
N ASN A 333 2.12 -31.28 -0.15
CA ASN A 333 0.73 -30.92 0.07
C ASN A 333 0.25 -29.85 -0.92
N PHE A 334 1.10 -28.86 -1.21
CA PHE A 334 0.81 -27.89 -2.26
C PHE A 334 0.66 -28.57 -3.63
N HIS A 335 1.60 -29.44 -4.04
CA HIS A 335 1.52 -30.16 -5.32
C HIS A 335 0.28 -31.06 -5.43
N ASN A 336 -0.27 -31.53 -4.30
CA ASN A 336 -1.48 -32.31 -4.27
C ASN A 336 -2.77 -31.46 -4.31
N SER A 337 -2.68 -30.13 -4.28
CA SER A 337 -3.82 -29.21 -4.45
C SER A 337 -4.14 -28.94 -5.93
N LEU A 338 -5.30 -28.32 -6.21
CA LEU A 338 -5.65 -27.86 -7.56
C LEU A 338 -4.62 -26.86 -8.09
N GLN A 339 -4.22 -25.90 -7.27
CA GLN A 339 -3.28 -24.84 -7.62
C GLN A 339 -1.88 -25.41 -7.89
N GLY A 340 -1.44 -26.37 -7.08
CA GLY A 340 -0.16 -27.06 -7.31
C GLY A 340 -0.17 -27.93 -8.57
N TYR A 341 -1.29 -28.62 -8.85
CA TYR A 341 -1.46 -29.37 -10.09
C TYR A 341 -1.40 -28.48 -11.33
N LEU A 342 -1.98 -27.27 -11.25
CA LEU A 342 -1.92 -26.25 -12.29
C LEU A 342 -0.57 -25.52 -12.35
N SER A 343 0.38 -25.83 -11.46
CA SER A 343 1.64 -25.09 -11.31
C SER A 343 1.41 -23.58 -11.15
N ASP A 344 0.41 -23.17 -10.38
CA ASP A 344 0.05 -21.76 -10.24
C ASP A 344 1.13 -20.96 -9.50
N THR A 345 1.86 -20.13 -10.25
CA THR A 345 2.93 -19.28 -9.72
C THR A 345 2.38 -18.21 -8.76
N LYS A 346 1.14 -17.75 -8.93
CA LYS A 346 0.53 -16.74 -8.03
C LYS A 346 0.33 -17.29 -6.62
N SER A 347 -0.21 -18.50 -6.51
CA SER A 347 -0.35 -19.18 -5.21
C SER A 347 0.98 -19.38 -4.49
N VAL A 348 2.02 -19.80 -5.21
CA VAL A 348 3.36 -19.97 -4.62
C VAL A 348 3.92 -18.62 -4.15
N LEU A 349 3.73 -17.55 -4.93
CA LEU A 349 4.15 -16.20 -4.57
C LEU A 349 3.43 -15.70 -3.32
N GLU A 350 2.11 -15.90 -3.20
CA GLU A 350 1.37 -15.50 -2.00
C GLU A 350 1.79 -16.29 -0.76
N LEU A 351 2.09 -17.59 -0.89
CA LEU A 351 2.66 -18.39 0.20
C LEU A 351 4.03 -17.87 0.63
N TYR A 352 4.89 -17.54 -0.34
CA TYR A 352 6.19 -16.95 -0.05
C TYR A 352 6.06 -15.63 0.70
N LYS A 353 5.17 -14.73 0.27
CA LYS A 353 4.90 -13.45 0.94
C LYS A 353 4.34 -13.66 2.35
N ALA A 354 3.39 -14.59 2.52
CA ALA A 354 2.80 -14.94 3.82
C ALA A 354 3.87 -15.47 4.80
N SER A 355 4.82 -16.25 4.30
CA SER A 355 5.98 -16.69 5.07
C SER A 355 6.82 -15.53 5.65
N LYS A 356 6.86 -14.38 4.98
CA LYS A 356 7.70 -13.23 5.39
C LYS A 356 7.11 -12.38 6.51
N VAL A 357 5.88 -12.67 6.95
CA VAL A 357 5.25 -12.03 8.12
C VAL A 357 5.37 -12.91 9.39
N CYS A 358 6.45 -13.68 9.47
CA CYS A 358 6.84 -14.45 10.66
C CYS A 358 7.17 -13.51 11.83
N VAL A 359 6.59 -13.76 13.00
CA VAL A 359 6.72 -12.89 14.19
C VAL A 359 7.55 -13.52 15.31
N SER A 360 7.88 -14.81 15.20
CA SER A 360 8.59 -15.57 16.23
C SER A 360 9.42 -16.70 15.64
N GLU A 361 10.60 -16.96 16.20
CA GLU A 361 11.48 -18.10 15.85
C GLU A 361 10.82 -19.47 16.07
N HIS A 362 9.69 -19.52 16.76
CA HIS A 362 8.92 -20.74 16.99
C HIS A 362 7.94 -21.08 15.87
N GLU A 363 7.70 -20.18 14.91
CA GLU A 363 6.78 -20.40 13.76
C GLU A 363 7.45 -21.19 12.62
N LEU A 364 7.95 -22.40 12.92
CA LEU A 364 8.66 -23.26 11.95
C LEU A 364 7.87 -23.57 10.67
N ILE A 365 6.53 -23.49 10.74
CA ILE A 365 5.63 -23.65 9.58
C ILE A 365 5.93 -22.59 8.52
N LEU A 366 6.12 -21.33 8.92
CA LEU A 366 6.38 -20.22 8.00
C LEU A 366 7.79 -20.29 7.41
N ASP A 367 8.76 -20.77 8.19
CA ASP A 367 10.12 -21.03 7.70
C ASP A 367 10.11 -22.11 6.62
N ASN A 368 9.42 -23.23 6.88
CA ASN A 368 9.26 -24.30 5.91
C ASN A 368 8.58 -23.80 4.63
N ILE A 369 7.46 -23.09 4.76
CA ILE A 369 6.74 -22.48 3.64
C ILE A 369 7.67 -21.56 2.85
N GLY A 370 8.39 -20.66 3.52
CA GLY A 370 9.30 -19.71 2.90
C GLY A 370 10.43 -20.36 2.14
N ASN A 371 10.99 -21.44 2.67
CA ASN A 371 12.08 -22.19 2.05
C ASN A 371 11.63 -22.87 0.77
N TRP A 372 10.58 -23.71 0.83
CA TRP A 372 10.18 -24.47 -0.35
C TRP A 372 9.56 -23.59 -1.42
N SER A 373 8.73 -22.60 -1.05
CA SER A 373 8.12 -21.68 -2.01
C SER A 373 9.17 -20.79 -2.67
N GLY A 374 10.16 -20.30 -1.92
CA GLY A 374 11.28 -19.51 -2.45
C GLY A 374 12.14 -20.30 -3.43
N SER A 375 12.44 -21.57 -3.14
CA SER A 375 13.16 -22.45 -4.05
C SER A 375 12.38 -22.71 -5.34
N LEU A 376 11.08 -23.01 -5.24
CA LEU A 376 10.23 -23.25 -6.40
C LEU A 376 10.09 -22.02 -7.30
N LEU A 377 9.93 -20.84 -6.70
CA LEU A 377 9.90 -19.58 -7.46
C LEU A 377 11.23 -19.30 -8.17
N SER A 378 12.36 -19.59 -7.51
CA SER A 378 13.69 -19.42 -8.09
C SER A 378 13.93 -20.38 -9.26
N GLU A 379 13.46 -21.63 -9.15
CA GLU A 379 13.52 -22.61 -10.23
C GLU A 379 12.70 -22.15 -11.45
N LYS A 380 11.47 -21.69 -11.22
CA LYS A 380 10.59 -21.17 -12.27
C LYS A 380 11.22 -20.01 -13.03
N LEU A 381 11.81 -19.04 -12.32
CA LEU A 381 12.54 -17.92 -12.92
C LEU A 381 13.72 -18.36 -13.80
N CYS A 382 14.40 -19.46 -13.45
CA CYS A 382 15.49 -19.99 -14.26
C CYS A 382 15.01 -20.76 -15.50
N SER A 383 13.80 -21.33 -15.45
CA SER A 383 13.23 -22.17 -16.52
C SER A 383 12.42 -21.41 -17.56
N GLU A 384 11.75 -20.32 -17.17
CA GLU A 384 10.89 -19.53 -18.05
C GLU A 384 11.70 -18.35 -18.62
N GLY A 385 11.99 -18.38 -19.92
CA GLY A 385 12.59 -17.25 -20.63
C GLY A 385 11.72 -15.98 -20.54
N VAL A 386 12.38 -14.82 -20.55
CA VAL A 386 11.81 -13.50 -20.26
C VAL A 386 10.53 -13.19 -21.08
N GLN A 387 9.38 -13.03 -20.41
CA GLN A 387 8.39 -11.92 -20.51
C GLN A 387 7.06 -12.28 -19.79
N GLY A 388 6.68 -11.50 -18.76
CA GLY A 388 5.38 -11.58 -18.07
C GLY A 388 5.32 -10.76 -16.78
N LEU A 389 4.16 -10.15 -16.46
CA LEU A 389 3.93 -9.37 -15.23
C LEU A 389 4.18 -10.16 -13.92
N PRO A 390 3.83 -11.47 -13.81
CA PRO A 390 4.13 -12.25 -12.60
C PRO A 390 5.63 -12.45 -12.36
N ILE A 391 6.44 -12.56 -13.42
CA ILE A 391 7.89 -12.82 -13.32
C ILE A 391 8.59 -11.65 -12.61
N LEU A 392 8.21 -10.42 -12.92
CA LEU A 392 8.80 -9.23 -12.32
C LEU A 392 8.44 -9.10 -10.82
N GLU A 393 7.21 -9.48 -10.44
CA GLU A 393 6.79 -9.50 -9.03
C GLU A 393 7.51 -10.60 -8.24
N VAL A 394 7.70 -11.78 -8.84
CA VAL A 394 8.45 -12.89 -8.25
C VAL A 394 9.92 -12.52 -8.05
N GLU A 395 10.59 -11.97 -9.07
CA GLU A 395 11.99 -11.52 -8.97
C GLU A 395 12.14 -10.50 -7.85
N TYR A 396 11.22 -9.53 -7.76
CA TYR A 396 11.24 -8.52 -6.72
C TYR A 396 11.09 -9.12 -5.32
N ALA A 397 10.09 -9.98 -5.12
CA ALA A 397 9.82 -10.61 -3.82
C ALA A 397 10.99 -11.47 -3.35
N LEU A 398 11.66 -12.21 -4.24
CA LEU A 398 12.83 -13.02 -3.90
C LEU A 398 14.07 -12.17 -3.60
N LYS A 399 14.24 -11.05 -4.30
CA LYS A 399 15.42 -10.18 -4.19
C LYS A 399 15.35 -9.25 -2.98
N PHE A 400 14.16 -8.77 -2.64
CA PHE A 400 13.95 -7.78 -1.58
C PHE A 400 13.08 -8.37 -0.48
N PRO A 401 13.69 -8.77 0.66
CA PRO A 401 12.91 -9.18 1.82
C PRO A 401 11.92 -8.09 2.23
N PHE A 402 10.74 -8.50 2.70
CA PHE A 402 9.66 -7.60 3.08
C PHE A 402 10.12 -6.43 3.99
N TYR A 403 10.94 -6.70 5.01
CA TYR A 403 11.47 -5.69 5.94
C TYR A 403 12.50 -4.70 5.34
N THR A 404 12.91 -4.89 4.09
CA THR A 404 13.84 -4.00 3.37
C THR A 404 13.14 -3.07 2.38
N THR A 405 11.84 -3.26 2.18
CA THR A 405 11.04 -2.45 1.26
C THR A 405 10.57 -1.17 1.94
N LEU A 406 10.75 -0.03 1.26
CA LEU A 406 10.22 1.26 1.70
C LEU A 406 8.90 1.48 0.98
N GLU A 407 7.81 1.61 1.72
CA GLU A 407 6.45 1.67 1.17
C GLU A 407 6.32 2.64 0.01
N ARG A 408 6.91 3.84 0.11
CA ARG A 408 6.78 4.83 -0.96
C ARG A 408 7.51 4.45 -2.25
N LEU A 409 8.61 3.71 -2.17
CA LEU A 409 9.30 3.17 -3.35
C LEU A 409 8.49 2.03 -3.98
N ASP A 410 7.93 1.16 -3.14
CA ASP A 410 7.06 0.06 -3.56
C ASP A 410 5.79 0.58 -4.23
N HIS A 411 5.13 1.60 -3.67
CA HIS A 411 3.98 2.27 -4.28
C HIS A 411 4.31 2.75 -5.69
N LYS A 412 5.46 3.43 -5.88
CA LYS A 412 5.88 3.92 -7.20
C LYS A 412 6.04 2.76 -8.18
N ARG A 413 6.80 1.72 -7.80
CA ARG A 413 7.05 0.54 -8.63
C ARG A 413 5.74 -0.15 -9.01
N ASN A 414 4.86 -0.36 -8.05
CA ASN A 414 3.59 -1.05 -8.26
C ASN A 414 2.64 -0.24 -9.13
N ILE A 415 2.64 1.09 -9.05
CA ILE A 415 1.92 1.97 -9.97
C ILE A 415 2.47 1.82 -11.40
N GLU A 416 3.79 1.86 -11.58
CA GLU A 416 4.44 1.76 -12.90
C GLU A 416 4.21 0.39 -13.57
N HIS A 417 4.02 -0.66 -12.77
CA HIS A 417 3.77 -2.03 -13.24
C HIS A 417 2.33 -2.52 -13.01
N PHE A 418 1.39 -1.63 -12.71
CA PHE A 418 0.02 -2.02 -12.41
C PHE A 418 -0.70 -2.56 -13.67
N ASP A 419 -1.27 -3.76 -13.60
CA ASP A 419 -2.08 -4.30 -14.69
C ASP A 419 -3.47 -3.62 -14.74
N ALA A 420 -3.52 -2.49 -15.44
CA ALA A 420 -4.76 -1.76 -15.69
C ALA A 420 -5.78 -2.54 -16.53
N ARG A 421 -5.38 -3.63 -17.22
CA ARG A 421 -6.29 -4.47 -18.01
C ARG A 421 -6.96 -5.56 -17.20
N GLY A 422 -6.48 -5.83 -15.98
CA GLY A 422 -7.19 -6.64 -14.98
C GLY A 422 -7.46 -8.08 -15.39
N SER A 423 -6.48 -8.74 -16.00
CA SER A 423 -6.63 -10.13 -16.45
C SER A 423 -6.51 -11.16 -15.31
N HIS A 424 -7.53 -11.25 -14.45
CA HIS A 424 -7.74 -12.48 -13.68
C HIS A 424 -8.54 -13.46 -14.56
N ILE A 425 -7.81 -14.27 -15.31
CA ILE A 425 -8.39 -15.30 -16.17
C ILE A 425 -8.70 -16.52 -15.28
N LEU A 426 -9.98 -16.70 -14.92
CA LEU A 426 -10.52 -17.96 -14.42
C LEU A 426 -10.98 -18.79 -15.63
N LYS A 427 -12.17 -19.40 -15.61
CA LYS A 427 -12.77 -20.00 -16.82
C LYS A 427 -13.10 -18.96 -17.89
N THR A 428 -13.47 -17.76 -17.45
CA THR A 428 -13.66 -16.54 -18.25
C THR A 428 -13.23 -15.32 -17.43
N GLU A 429 -13.11 -14.14 -18.06
CA GLU A 429 -12.72 -12.89 -17.40
C GLU A 429 -13.75 -12.49 -16.32
N CYS A 430 -13.30 -12.38 -15.07
CA CYS A 430 -14.19 -12.25 -13.90
C CYS A 430 -14.37 -10.80 -13.40
N LEU A 431 -13.50 -9.86 -13.77
CA LEU A 431 -13.46 -8.52 -13.18
C LEU A 431 -13.81 -7.42 -14.19
N PRO A 432 -14.52 -6.36 -13.77
CA PRO A 432 -14.81 -5.21 -14.63
C PRO A 432 -13.52 -4.46 -14.99
N TYR A 433 -13.18 -4.44 -16.28
CA TYR A 433 -12.04 -3.71 -16.87
C TYR A 433 -11.94 -2.24 -16.39
N GLY A 434 -13.07 -1.60 -16.08
CA GLY A 434 -13.12 -0.19 -15.67
C GLY A 434 -12.54 0.13 -14.27
N ILE A 435 -12.53 -0.81 -13.32
CA ILE A 435 -12.14 -0.49 -11.93
C ILE A 435 -10.63 -0.31 -11.82
N ASN A 436 -9.85 -1.18 -12.47
CA ASN A 436 -8.39 -1.11 -12.41
C ASN A 436 -7.85 0.20 -13.01
N GLN A 437 -8.51 0.72 -14.04
CA GLN A 437 -8.17 2.04 -14.59
C GLN A 437 -8.43 3.17 -13.59
N GLU A 438 -9.55 3.12 -12.87
CA GLU A 438 -9.88 4.11 -11.84
C GLU A 438 -8.90 4.03 -10.65
N LEU A 439 -8.53 2.82 -10.22
CA LEU A 439 -7.51 2.61 -9.19
C LEU A 439 -6.17 3.22 -9.60
N LEU A 440 -5.68 2.89 -10.80
CA LEU A 440 -4.41 3.40 -11.32
C LEU A 440 -4.44 4.93 -11.44
N ALA A 441 -5.52 5.48 -11.99
CA ALA A 441 -5.64 6.91 -12.18
C ALA A 441 -5.68 7.68 -10.85
N LEU A 442 -6.36 7.16 -9.83
CA LEU A 442 -6.32 7.74 -8.48
C LEU A 442 -4.91 7.65 -7.87
N ALA A 443 -4.22 6.52 -8.04
CA ALA A 443 -2.88 6.32 -7.51
C ALA A 443 -1.84 7.25 -8.16
N VAL A 444 -1.90 7.46 -9.46
CA VAL A 444 -1.03 8.41 -10.17
C VAL A 444 -1.28 9.83 -9.66
N GLU A 445 -2.55 10.24 -9.59
CA GLU A 445 -2.92 11.59 -9.12
C GLU A 445 -2.44 11.83 -7.67
N ASP A 446 -2.72 10.88 -6.78
CA ASP A 446 -2.26 10.90 -5.39
C ASP A 446 -0.73 10.90 -5.29
N PHE A 447 -0.07 10.11 -6.14
CA PHE A 447 1.38 10.01 -6.11
C PHE A 447 2.05 11.33 -6.52
N THR A 448 1.58 11.92 -7.62
CA THR A 448 2.06 13.20 -8.16
C THR A 448 1.78 14.34 -7.19
N PHE A 449 0.62 14.35 -6.54
CA PHE A 449 0.29 15.35 -5.53
C PHE A 449 1.29 15.33 -4.37
N SER A 450 1.52 14.18 -3.72
CA SER A 450 2.52 14.09 -2.65
C SER A 450 3.93 14.40 -3.15
N GLN A 451 4.28 14.02 -4.37
CA GLN A 451 5.59 14.33 -4.95
C GLN A 451 5.83 15.84 -5.10
N SER A 452 4.81 16.61 -5.49
CA SER A 452 4.91 18.08 -5.58
C SER A 452 5.22 18.72 -4.22
N ILE A 453 4.55 18.24 -3.16
CA ILE A 453 4.81 18.66 -1.78
C ILE A 453 6.25 18.33 -1.39
N TYR A 454 6.76 17.16 -1.77
CA TYR A 454 8.13 16.79 -1.45
C TYR A 454 9.18 17.68 -2.12
N GLN A 455 8.91 18.10 -3.35
CA GLN A 455 9.79 19.01 -4.09
C GLN A 455 9.84 20.39 -3.41
N ASP A 456 8.69 20.91 -2.99
CA ASP A 456 8.61 22.18 -2.27
C ASP A 456 9.31 22.14 -0.91
N GLU A 457 9.15 21.03 -0.18
CA GLU A 457 9.87 20.78 1.09
C GLU A 457 11.38 20.75 0.88
N LEU A 458 11.86 20.06 -0.15
CA LEU A 458 13.29 19.97 -0.44
C LEU A 458 13.88 21.33 -0.86
N LEU A 459 13.15 22.13 -1.64
CA LEU A 459 13.55 23.50 -2.01
C LEU A 459 13.66 24.41 -0.77
N HIS A 460 12.73 24.25 0.17
CA HIS A 460 12.78 24.97 1.43
C HIS A 460 14.02 24.60 2.25
N LEU A 461 14.30 23.29 2.39
CA LEU A 461 15.46 22.79 3.13
C LEU A 461 16.79 23.19 2.47
N ASP A 462 16.88 23.18 1.14
CA ASP A 462 18.07 23.63 0.40
C ASP A 462 18.38 25.11 0.65
N ARG A 463 17.35 25.96 0.68
CA ARG A 463 17.50 27.38 1.04
C ARG A 463 18.03 27.53 2.46
N TRP A 464 17.46 26.78 3.40
CA TRP A 464 17.87 26.82 4.80
C TRP A 464 19.34 26.39 4.98
N VAL A 465 19.79 25.35 4.26
CA VAL A 465 21.19 24.89 4.27
C VAL A 465 22.16 25.99 3.82
N LYS A 466 21.80 26.73 2.76
CA LYS A 466 22.61 27.85 2.23
C LYS A 466 22.61 29.07 3.15
N GLU A 467 21.45 29.44 3.70
CA GLU A 467 21.33 30.55 4.66
C GLU A 467 22.20 30.33 5.90
N ASN A 468 22.29 29.09 6.39
CA ASN A 468 23.15 28.70 7.50
C ASN A 468 24.57 28.30 7.06
N ARG A 469 24.92 28.49 5.77
CA ARG A 469 26.23 28.19 5.16
C ARG A 469 26.73 26.78 5.47
N LEU A 470 25.83 25.81 5.62
CA LEU A 470 26.20 24.43 5.92
C LEU A 470 26.77 23.73 4.70
N ASP A 471 26.41 24.19 3.49
CA ASP A 471 26.98 23.78 2.21
C ASP A 471 28.49 24.06 2.09
N GLN A 472 29.02 24.98 2.89
CA GLN A 472 30.43 25.36 2.91
C GLN A 472 31.31 24.44 3.77
N LEU A 473 30.72 23.48 4.49
CA LEU A 473 31.45 22.59 5.39
C LEU A 473 32.22 21.52 4.62
N GLN A 474 33.51 21.77 4.38
CA GLN A 474 34.39 20.85 3.65
C GLN A 474 34.60 19.49 4.33
N PHE A 475 34.42 19.42 5.65
CA PHE A 475 34.55 18.18 6.43
C PHE A 475 33.26 17.34 6.44
N ALA A 476 32.11 17.93 6.09
CA ALA A 476 30.81 17.26 6.16
C ALA A 476 30.32 16.87 4.76
N ARG A 477 29.89 15.62 4.60
CA ARG A 477 29.26 15.18 3.34
C ARG A 477 27.86 15.78 3.23
N GLN A 478 27.65 16.60 2.20
CA GLN A 478 26.34 17.16 1.89
C GLN A 478 25.42 16.06 1.34
N LYS A 479 24.52 15.57 2.19
CA LYS A 479 23.59 14.46 1.89
C LYS A 479 22.13 14.81 2.22
N LEU A 480 21.77 16.09 2.06
CA LEU A 480 20.42 16.60 2.35
C LEU A 480 19.32 15.73 1.72
N THR A 481 19.46 15.41 0.43
CA THR A 481 18.48 14.59 -0.29
C THR A 481 18.32 13.18 0.30
N TYR A 482 19.37 12.60 0.87
CA TYR A 482 19.31 11.27 1.50
C TYR A 482 18.62 11.34 2.87
N CYS A 483 18.93 12.37 3.66
CA CYS A 483 18.24 12.63 4.93
C CYS A 483 16.77 12.94 4.71
N TYR A 484 16.45 13.68 3.64
CA TYR A 484 15.08 13.98 3.29
C TYR A 484 14.36 12.75 2.72
N LEU A 485 15.03 11.94 1.90
CA LEU A 485 14.48 10.67 1.40
C LEU A 485 14.06 9.75 2.55
N SER A 486 14.85 9.62 3.62
CA SER A 486 14.45 8.78 4.76
C SER A 486 13.21 9.32 5.47
N ALA A 487 13.07 10.65 5.61
CA ALA A 487 11.87 11.27 6.16
C ALA A 487 10.65 11.05 5.24
N ALA A 488 10.78 11.33 3.94
CA ALA A 488 9.70 11.22 2.96
C ALA A 488 9.26 9.78 2.68
N ALA A 489 10.18 8.82 2.78
CA ALA A 489 9.85 7.40 2.64
C ALA A 489 9.16 6.82 3.88
N THR A 490 9.48 7.33 5.08
CA THR A 490 8.91 6.85 6.34
C THR A 490 7.59 7.54 6.68
N ILE A 491 7.50 8.86 6.44
CA ILE A 491 6.38 9.72 6.80
C ILE A 491 5.77 10.29 5.51
N PHE A 492 5.33 9.40 4.61
CA PHE A 492 4.86 9.77 3.28
C PHE A 492 3.46 10.42 3.18
N PRO A 493 2.53 10.36 4.17
CA PRO A 493 1.25 11.06 4.06
C PRO A 493 1.46 12.57 3.85
N PRO A 494 0.90 13.21 2.82
CA PRO A 494 1.21 14.59 2.45
C PRO A 494 0.92 15.58 3.59
N GLU A 495 -0.07 15.30 4.43
CA GLU A 495 -0.50 16.10 5.58
C GLU A 495 0.56 16.20 6.69
N LEU A 496 1.54 15.30 6.68
CA LEU A 496 2.64 15.22 7.66
C LEU A 496 3.91 15.99 7.20
N SER A 497 3.74 17.01 6.36
CA SER A 497 4.82 17.89 5.88
C SER A 497 5.68 18.46 7.00
N ASP A 498 5.03 18.98 8.05
CA ASP A 498 5.73 19.55 9.20
C ASP A 498 6.63 18.52 9.89
N ALA A 499 6.19 17.26 10.00
CA ALA A 499 6.99 16.19 10.60
C ALA A 499 8.22 15.83 9.75
N ARG A 500 8.08 15.77 8.42
CA ARG A 500 9.21 15.52 7.50
C ARG A 500 10.24 16.65 7.52
N ILE A 501 9.79 17.90 7.48
CA ILE A 501 10.69 19.06 7.58
C ILE A 501 11.41 19.03 8.92
N SER A 502 10.67 18.86 10.01
CA SER A 502 11.24 18.80 11.37
C SER A 502 12.28 17.70 11.51
N TRP A 503 12.02 16.51 10.95
CA TRP A 503 12.98 15.41 10.92
C TRP A 503 14.32 15.87 10.37
N VAL A 504 14.33 16.53 9.21
CA VAL A 504 15.57 17.00 8.58
C VAL A 504 16.17 18.19 9.31
N GLU A 505 15.36 19.16 9.73
CA GLU A 505 15.83 20.34 10.49
C GLU A 505 16.55 19.94 11.77
N ILE A 506 16.05 18.95 12.52
CA ILE A 506 16.72 18.45 13.74
C ILE A 506 18.13 17.95 13.42
N HIS A 507 18.29 17.17 12.36
CA HIS A 507 19.61 16.69 11.92
C HIS A 507 20.52 17.87 11.53
N LEU A 508 19.98 18.85 10.81
CA LEU A 508 20.73 20.02 10.37
C LEU A 508 21.11 20.96 11.52
N GLN A 509 20.32 21.03 12.60
CA GLN A 509 20.65 21.83 13.78
C GLN A 509 21.87 21.28 14.52
N TRP A 510 22.05 19.96 14.59
CA TRP A 510 23.28 19.36 15.09
C TRP A 510 24.49 19.72 14.23
N LEU A 511 24.34 19.72 12.90
CA LEU A 511 25.42 20.13 12.00
C LEU A 511 25.78 21.61 12.15
N HIS A 512 24.77 22.47 12.32
CA HIS A 512 24.96 23.89 12.58
C HIS A 512 25.68 24.15 13.91
N LEU A 513 25.33 23.41 14.96
CA LEU A 513 26.03 23.46 16.24
C LEU A 513 27.52 23.10 16.08
N LEU A 514 27.82 21.97 15.42
CA LEU A 514 29.19 21.52 15.22
C LEU A 514 30.02 22.51 14.39
N ARG A 515 29.43 23.09 13.35
CA ARG A 515 30.06 24.18 12.58
C ARG A 515 30.41 25.36 13.48
N SER A 516 29.47 25.79 14.31
CA SER A 516 29.65 26.94 15.19
C SER A 516 30.73 26.71 16.24
N MET A 517 30.79 25.51 16.83
CA MET A 517 31.87 25.10 17.73
C MET A 517 33.23 25.03 17.02
N MET A 518 33.26 24.57 15.76
CA MET A 518 34.47 24.57 14.95
C MET A 518 34.98 25.99 14.67
N THR A 519 34.09 26.93 14.37
CA THR A 519 34.45 28.35 14.21
C THR A 519 35.11 28.91 15.47
N GLU A 520 34.62 28.59 16.67
CA GLU A 520 35.29 29.01 17.91
C GLU A 520 36.68 28.37 18.07
N ALA A 521 36.81 27.08 17.74
CA ALA A 521 38.09 26.39 17.78
C ALA A 521 39.10 26.95 16.75
N GLU A 522 38.64 27.36 15.57
CA GLU A 522 39.45 28.02 14.54
C GLU A 522 39.90 29.40 14.99
N TRP A 523 39.01 30.19 15.59
CA TRP A 523 39.37 31.49 16.19
C TRP A 523 40.45 31.32 17.25
N GLN A 524 40.27 30.37 18.16
CA GLN A 524 41.27 30.04 19.18
C GLN A 524 42.61 29.61 18.56
N ARG A 525 42.59 28.71 17.58
CA ARG A 525 43.82 28.19 16.95
C ARG A 525 44.57 29.25 16.16
N SER A 526 43.86 30.10 15.44
CA SER A 526 44.43 31.17 14.61
C SER A 526 44.74 32.44 15.40
N GLN A 527 44.37 32.49 16.69
CA GLN A 527 44.42 33.69 17.53
C GLN A 527 43.65 34.87 16.90
N TYR A 528 42.62 34.55 16.12
CA TYR A 528 41.73 35.55 15.54
C TYR A 528 40.83 36.15 16.63
N VAL A 529 40.74 37.47 16.65
CA VAL A 529 39.90 38.22 17.59
C VAL A 529 38.62 38.65 16.84
N PRO A 530 37.48 37.96 17.04
CA PRO A 530 36.23 38.32 16.37
C PRO A 530 35.66 39.62 16.94
N THR A 531 34.92 40.37 16.13
CA THR A 531 34.09 41.48 16.63
C THR A 531 32.99 40.95 17.55
N MET A 532 32.39 41.83 18.37
CA MET A 532 31.29 41.43 19.26
C MET A 532 30.08 40.91 18.47
N GLU A 533 29.82 41.45 17.28
CA GLU A 533 28.74 41.01 16.40
C GLU A 533 29.01 39.61 15.82
N GLU A 534 30.22 39.38 15.31
CA GLU A 534 30.64 38.06 14.82
C GLU A 534 30.60 37.01 15.93
N TYR A 535 31.14 37.35 17.11
CA TYR A 535 31.13 36.47 18.28
C TYR A 535 29.71 36.11 18.70
N MET A 536 28.81 37.09 18.84
CA MET A 536 27.45 36.81 19.29
C MET A 536 26.65 36.03 18.25
N THR A 537 26.85 36.30 16.95
CA THR A 537 26.18 35.55 15.87
C THR A 537 26.54 34.07 15.91
N ASN A 538 27.80 33.74 16.21
CA ASN A 538 28.24 32.36 16.39
C ASN A 538 27.85 31.80 17.78
N GLY A 539 28.11 32.57 18.83
CA GLY A 539 27.96 32.18 20.23
C GLY A 539 26.55 31.77 20.64
N VAL A 540 25.51 32.36 20.04
CA VAL A 540 24.13 31.95 20.29
C VAL A 540 23.82 30.56 19.76
N VAL A 541 24.55 30.09 18.75
CA VAL A 541 24.43 28.74 18.18
C VAL A 541 25.33 27.77 18.95
N SER A 542 26.61 28.12 19.15
CA SER A 542 27.60 27.27 19.85
C SER A 542 27.20 26.94 21.30
N PHE A 543 26.36 27.76 21.92
CA PHE A 543 25.77 27.51 23.25
C PHE A 543 24.78 26.31 23.30
N ALA A 544 24.54 25.64 22.17
CA ALA A 544 23.90 24.32 22.07
C ALA A 544 22.41 24.23 22.44
N LEU A 545 21.70 25.34 22.64
CA LEU A 545 20.25 25.30 22.93
C LEU A 545 19.38 24.91 21.73
N GLY A 546 19.87 25.04 20.50
CA GLY A 546 19.13 24.71 19.28
C GLY A 546 18.67 23.25 19.26
N PRO A 547 19.60 22.28 19.31
CA PRO A 547 19.25 20.85 19.36
C PRO A 547 18.51 20.37 20.62
N ILE A 548 18.36 21.23 21.64
CA ILE A 548 17.67 20.89 22.90
C ILE A 548 16.25 21.43 22.88
N VAL A 549 16.11 22.75 22.73
CA VAL A 549 14.83 23.44 22.92
C VAL A 549 13.95 23.28 21.70
N LEU A 550 14.49 23.42 20.49
CA LEU A 550 13.67 23.42 19.27
C LEU A 550 12.98 22.08 19.02
N PRO A 551 13.63 20.91 19.19
CA PRO A 551 12.94 19.63 19.11
C PRO A 551 11.91 19.45 20.23
N ALA A 552 12.22 19.92 21.45
CA ALA A 552 11.31 19.80 22.59
C ALA A 552 10.00 20.58 22.39
N LEU A 553 9.97 21.63 21.57
CA LEU A 553 8.75 22.41 21.28
C LEU A 553 7.65 21.54 20.64
N TYR A 554 8.00 20.53 19.85
CA TYR A 554 7.05 19.59 19.26
C TYR A 554 6.42 18.65 20.29
N CYS A 555 6.99 18.58 21.50
CA CYS A 555 6.55 17.72 22.60
C CYS A 555 5.84 18.48 23.74
N VAL A 556 5.57 19.78 23.56
CA VAL A 556 4.93 20.63 24.60
C VAL A 556 3.40 20.41 24.67
N GLY A 557 2.83 19.67 23.70
CA GLY A 557 1.42 19.25 23.68
C GLY A 557 0.53 20.10 22.75
N GLU A 558 0.83 21.38 22.55
CA GLU A 558 0.20 22.19 21.50
C GLU A 558 0.87 21.95 20.14
N LYS A 559 0.06 21.86 19.07
CA LYS A 559 0.57 21.63 17.71
C LYS A 559 1.35 22.87 17.23
N LEU A 560 2.66 22.71 17.03
CA LEU A 560 3.52 23.70 16.40
C LEU A 560 3.45 23.55 14.88
N LEU A 561 2.85 24.52 14.18
CA LEU A 561 2.71 24.50 12.73
C LEU A 561 4.01 24.95 12.03
N GLY A 562 4.28 24.43 10.83
CA GLY A 562 5.45 24.83 10.05
C GLY A 562 5.46 26.33 9.70
N SER A 563 4.29 26.97 9.55
CA SER A 563 4.18 28.42 9.37
C SER A 563 4.67 29.22 10.58
N ALA A 564 4.58 28.64 11.78
CA ALA A 564 5.08 29.26 13.01
C ALA A 564 6.61 29.17 13.07
N VAL A 565 7.19 28.03 12.72
CA VAL A 565 8.65 27.79 12.69
C VAL A 565 9.35 28.72 11.69
N LYS A 566 8.69 29.00 10.55
CA LYS A 566 9.16 29.94 9.52
C LYS A 566 8.95 31.42 9.88
N ASN A 567 8.26 31.72 10.98
CA ASN A 567 7.96 33.09 11.35
C ASN A 567 9.13 33.76 12.09
N GLN A 568 9.33 35.06 11.84
CA GLN A 568 10.35 35.84 12.51
C GLN A 568 10.22 35.82 14.05
N GLU A 569 9.01 35.73 14.60
CA GLU A 569 8.80 35.61 16.04
C GLU A 569 9.49 34.37 16.63
N TYR A 570 9.42 33.22 15.94
CA TYR A 570 10.04 31.98 16.39
C TYR A 570 11.57 32.11 16.45
N SER A 571 12.18 32.63 15.38
CA SER A 571 13.63 32.86 15.32
C SER A 571 14.08 33.87 16.38
N GLU A 572 13.28 34.91 16.64
CA GLU A 572 13.59 35.94 17.62
C GLU A 572 13.46 35.45 19.06
N LEU A 573 12.46 34.62 19.37
CA LEU A 573 12.33 33.94 20.68
C LEU A 573 13.58 33.09 20.97
N PHE A 574 14.00 32.30 19.99
CA PHE A 574 15.22 31.49 20.10
C PHE A 574 16.46 32.38 20.30
N ARG A 575 16.64 33.40 19.45
CA ARG A 575 17.79 34.31 19.50
C ARG A 575 17.91 35.00 20.86
N LEU A 576 16.81 35.55 21.40
CA LEU A 576 16.79 36.26 22.67
C LEU A 576 17.08 35.33 23.86
N MET A 577 16.51 34.13 23.88
CA MET A 577 16.81 33.10 24.89
C MET A 577 18.30 32.72 24.85
N SER A 578 18.82 32.39 23.67
CA SER A 578 20.22 31.98 23.49
C SER A 578 21.19 33.12 23.80
N THR A 579 20.84 34.38 23.49
CA THR A 579 21.62 35.56 23.86
C THR A 579 21.72 35.71 25.37
N CYS A 580 20.61 35.53 26.10
CA CYS A 580 20.64 35.54 27.57
C CYS A 580 21.55 34.44 28.10
N GLY A 581 21.41 33.21 27.58
CA GLY A 581 22.22 32.06 27.97
C GLY A 581 23.72 32.26 27.77
N ARG A 582 24.13 32.61 26.54
CA ARG A 582 25.53 32.80 26.18
C ARG A 582 26.18 33.90 27.01
N LEU A 583 25.52 35.05 27.18
CA LEU A 583 26.06 36.16 27.95
C LEU A 583 26.16 35.87 29.45
N LEU A 584 25.18 35.14 30.01
CA LEU A 584 25.24 34.66 31.39
C LEU A 584 26.42 33.69 31.59
N ASN A 585 26.60 32.77 30.64
CA ASN A 585 27.71 31.84 30.62
C ASN A 585 29.06 32.57 30.51
N ASP A 586 29.20 33.57 29.65
CA ASP A 586 30.42 34.37 29.51
C ASP A 586 30.79 35.08 30.81
N SER A 587 29.80 35.72 31.44
CA SER A 587 30.05 36.52 32.65
C SER A 587 30.59 35.67 33.80
N GLN A 588 30.14 34.41 33.91
CA GLN A 588 30.53 33.50 34.98
C GLN A 588 31.69 32.57 34.60
N GLY A 589 31.78 32.17 33.33
CA GLY A 589 32.81 31.29 32.80
C GLY A 589 34.10 32.02 32.39
N PHE A 590 34.11 33.35 32.42
CA PHE A 590 35.20 34.19 31.92
C PHE A 590 36.60 33.75 32.34
N GLU A 591 36.81 33.51 33.64
CA GLU A 591 38.14 33.18 34.16
C GLU A 591 38.60 31.80 33.69
N ARG A 592 37.70 30.81 33.69
CA ARG A 592 37.99 29.46 33.19
C ARG A 592 38.30 29.51 31.70
N GLU A 593 37.42 30.08 30.89
CA GLU A 593 37.60 30.16 29.45
C GLU A 593 38.87 30.93 29.07
N GLY A 594 39.18 32.00 29.81
CA GLY A 594 40.44 32.74 29.68
C GLY A 594 41.67 31.87 29.97
N SER A 595 41.63 31.01 30.99
CA SER A 595 42.71 30.07 31.30
C SER A 595 42.89 28.99 30.22
N GLU A 596 41.83 28.68 29.46
CA GLU A 596 41.87 27.79 28.30
C GLU A 596 42.30 28.51 27.02
N GLY A 597 42.54 29.83 27.07
CA GLY A 597 42.89 30.64 25.91
C GLY A 597 41.72 30.92 24.96
N LYS A 598 40.48 30.82 25.44
CA LYS A 598 39.26 31.13 24.67
C LYS A 598 38.82 32.57 24.90
N LEU A 599 38.34 33.21 23.83
CA LEU A 599 37.70 34.54 23.91
C LEU A 599 36.19 34.40 24.11
N ASN A 600 35.63 35.31 24.89
CA ASN A 600 34.19 35.44 25.13
C ASN A 600 33.78 36.92 25.18
N SER A 601 32.50 37.22 25.36
CA SER A 601 32.04 38.61 25.33
C SER A 601 32.74 39.52 26.35
N VAL A 602 33.09 39.02 27.55
CA VAL A 602 33.78 39.82 28.57
C VAL A 602 35.20 40.18 28.08
N SER A 603 35.98 39.18 27.64
CA SER A 603 37.34 39.43 27.16
C SER A 603 37.35 40.30 25.90
N LEU A 604 36.40 40.11 24.99
CA LEU A 604 36.28 40.91 23.76
C LEU A 604 35.96 42.38 24.06
N LEU A 605 35.05 42.67 24.99
CA LEU A 605 34.75 44.06 25.38
C LEU A 605 35.99 44.76 25.99
N VAL A 606 36.73 44.05 26.83
CA VAL A 606 37.98 44.59 27.42
C VAL A 606 39.02 44.85 26.33
N LEU A 607 39.25 43.88 25.43
CA LEU A 607 40.23 43.98 24.34
C LEU A 607 39.89 45.10 23.36
N HIS A 608 38.66 45.15 22.84
CA HIS A 608 38.23 46.16 21.87
C HIS A 608 38.18 47.57 22.44
N SER A 609 38.06 47.72 23.76
CA SER A 609 38.14 49.02 24.41
C SER A 609 39.56 49.62 24.45
N GLY A 610 40.58 48.88 23.96
CA GLY A 610 41.97 49.29 24.06
C GLY A 610 42.47 49.39 25.51
N GLY A 611 41.87 48.62 26.42
CA GLY A 611 42.17 48.65 27.86
C GLY A 611 41.46 49.76 28.65
N SER A 612 40.59 50.56 28.03
CA SER A 612 39.82 51.60 28.73
C SER A 612 38.68 51.05 29.59
N MET A 613 38.19 49.84 29.29
CA MET A 613 37.18 49.15 30.09
C MET A 613 37.82 48.11 31.01
N SER A 614 37.47 48.16 32.30
CA SER A 614 37.80 47.08 33.24
C SER A 614 36.91 45.85 33.00
N VAL A 615 37.35 44.68 33.49
CA VAL A 615 36.55 43.45 33.48
C VAL A 615 35.18 43.69 34.14
N GLU A 616 35.16 44.43 35.26
CA GLU A 616 33.92 44.74 35.96
C GLU A 616 33.00 45.66 35.16
N ALA A 617 33.56 46.62 34.41
CA ALA A 617 32.79 47.46 33.50
C ALA A 617 32.22 46.63 32.33
N ALA A 618 32.99 45.68 31.79
CA ALA A 618 32.54 44.76 30.75
C ALA A 618 31.41 43.84 31.23
N LYS A 619 31.55 43.22 32.41
CA LYS A 619 30.49 42.41 33.04
C LYS A 619 29.21 43.23 33.27
N ASN A 620 29.35 44.48 33.73
CA ASN A 620 28.21 45.39 33.90
C ASN A 620 27.53 45.76 32.56
N ALA A 621 28.30 45.92 31.48
CA ALA A 621 27.74 46.16 30.15
C ALA A 621 26.96 44.93 29.64
N ILE A 622 27.54 43.73 29.79
CA ILE A 622 26.88 42.46 29.46
C ILE A 622 25.59 42.27 30.26
N GLN A 623 25.61 42.58 31.56
CA GLN A 623 24.42 42.48 32.40
C GLN A 623 23.27 43.37 31.92
N LYS A 624 23.57 44.58 31.40
CA LYS A 624 22.55 45.45 30.78
C LYS A 624 21.95 44.79 29.54
N SER A 625 22.77 44.18 28.68
CA SER A 625 22.32 43.45 27.49
C SER A 625 21.47 42.22 27.81
N ILE A 626 21.81 41.47 28.86
CA ILE A 626 21.00 40.35 29.37
C ILE A 626 19.62 40.86 29.81
N VAL A 627 19.58 41.94 30.61
CA VAL A 627 18.32 42.50 31.11
C VAL A 627 17.42 42.99 29.97
N ALA A 628 18.01 43.63 28.95
CA ALA A 628 17.27 44.07 27.75
C ALA A 628 16.70 42.85 26.99
N SER A 629 17.54 41.88 26.65
CA SER A 629 17.14 40.68 25.90
C SER A 629 16.06 39.88 26.63
N ARG A 630 16.17 39.74 27.95
CA ARG A 630 15.16 39.07 28.80
C ARG A 630 13.81 39.81 28.78
N ARG A 631 13.82 41.15 28.82
CA ARG A 631 12.60 41.95 28.78
C ARG A 631 11.91 41.82 27.42
N ASP A 632 12.69 41.82 26.35
CA ASP A 632 12.17 41.64 24.99
C ASP A 632 11.61 40.23 24.78
N LEU A 633 12.30 39.21 25.31
CA LEU A 633 11.83 37.82 25.31
C LEU A 633 10.48 37.71 26.02
N LEU A 634 10.37 38.26 27.24
CA LEU A 634 9.12 38.23 27.99
C LEU A 634 8.00 38.96 27.24
N ARG A 635 8.30 40.08 26.57
CA ARG A 635 7.33 40.80 25.75
C ARG A 635 6.77 39.94 24.63
N LEU A 636 7.62 39.20 23.91
CA LEU A 636 7.18 38.28 22.85
C LEU A 636 6.37 37.11 23.42
N VAL A 637 6.80 36.56 24.56
CA VAL A 637 6.09 35.46 25.24
C VAL A 637 4.67 35.90 25.62
N LEU A 638 4.53 37.10 26.20
CA LEU A 638 3.25 37.70 26.60
C LEU A 638 2.38 38.21 25.44
N LYS A 639 2.91 38.27 24.21
CA LYS A 639 2.14 38.71 23.05
C LYS A 639 1.11 37.64 22.67
N GLU A 640 -0.16 38.02 22.64
CA GLU A 640 -1.28 37.16 22.26
C GLU A 640 -1.58 37.27 20.75
N GLY A 641 -2.34 36.29 20.23
CA GLY A 641 -2.84 36.32 18.84
C GLY A 641 -1.76 36.18 17.77
N THR A 642 -0.60 35.60 18.09
CA THR A 642 0.47 35.36 17.12
C THR A 642 0.53 33.90 16.68
N VAL A 643 1.36 33.61 15.67
CA VAL A 643 1.45 32.29 15.05
C VAL A 643 2.18 31.24 15.90
N VAL A 644 3.02 31.66 16.85
CA VAL A 644 3.72 30.73 17.76
C VAL A 644 2.81 30.43 18.96
N PRO A 645 2.46 29.16 19.23
CA PRO A 645 1.57 28.83 20.34
C PRO A 645 2.13 29.25 21.69
N ARG A 646 1.25 29.67 22.61
CA ARG A 646 1.65 30.24 23.91
C ARG A 646 2.50 29.26 24.71
N ALA A 647 2.13 27.99 24.74
CA ALA A 647 2.88 26.96 25.46
C ALA A 647 4.32 26.81 24.92
N CYS A 648 4.50 26.90 23.60
CA CYS A 648 5.82 26.92 22.95
C CYS A 648 6.64 28.14 23.37
N LYS A 649 6.03 29.34 23.38
CA LYS A 649 6.72 30.56 23.85
C LYS A 649 7.19 30.43 25.30
N GLU A 650 6.35 29.85 26.16
CA GLU A 650 6.69 29.64 27.56
C GLU A 650 7.87 28.71 27.75
N LEU A 651 8.12 27.76 26.85
CA LEU A 651 9.30 26.91 26.93
C LEU A 651 10.59 27.72 26.77
N PHE A 652 10.66 28.66 25.81
CA PHE A 652 11.79 29.60 25.70
C PHE A 652 11.99 30.43 26.98
N TRP A 653 10.90 30.91 27.57
CA TRP A 653 10.95 31.66 28.84
C TRP A 653 11.45 30.80 30.00
N LYS A 654 10.89 29.59 30.16
CA LYS A 654 11.28 28.64 31.20
C LYS A 654 12.75 28.25 31.06
N MET A 655 13.23 28.03 29.84
CA MET A 655 14.64 27.78 29.60
C MET A 655 15.52 28.98 29.97
N CYS A 656 15.12 30.21 29.62
CA CYS A 656 15.82 31.42 30.08
C CYS A 656 15.92 31.49 31.62
N LYS A 657 14.87 31.10 32.35
CA LYS A 657 14.90 31.00 33.83
C LYS A 657 15.89 29.93 34.31
N ILE A 658 15.94 28.77 33.65
CA ILE A 658 16.93 27.72 33.96
C ILE A 658 18.35 28.25 33.75
N LEU A 659 18.63 28.93 32.65
CA LEU A 659 19.95 29.53 32.38
C LEU A 659 20.34 30.53 33.47
N HIS A 660 19.38 31.37 33.90
CA HIS A 660 19.60 32.27 35.03
C HIS A 660 19.91 31.53 36.34
N LEU A 661 19.28 30.38 36.60
CA LEU A 661 19.59 29.56 37.77
C LEU A 661 21.02 29.01 37.70
N PHE A 662 21.39 28.43 36.56
CA PHE A 662 22.71 27.85 36.33
C PHE A 662 23.84 28.88 36.48
N TYR A 663 23.61 30.11 36.04
CA TYR A 663 24.62 31.18 36.04
C TYR A 663 24.33 32.32 37.03
N PHE A 664 23.52 32.06 38.07
CA PHE A 664 23.05 33.11 38.98
C PHE A 664 24.18 33.77 39.77
N ARG A 665 25.11 32.97 40.30
CA ARG A 665 26.22 33.42 41.15
C ARG A 665 27.59 32.97 40.67
N THR A 666 27.64 31.89 39.92
CA THR A 666 28.86 31.22 39.47
C THR A 666 28.53 30.40 38.21
N ASP A 667 29.53 29.72 37.64
CA ASP A 667 29.30 28.74 36.59
C ASP A 667 28.78 27.42 37.19
N GLY A 668 27.45 27.36 37.37
CA GLY A 668 26.78 26.16 37.88
C GLY A 668 26.70 25.01 36.87
N PHE A 669 26.90 25.26 35.57
CA PHE A 669 26.88 24.21 34.55
C PHE A 669 28.12 23.33 34.63
N SER A 670 29.30 23.93 34.78
CA SER A 670 30.56 23.21 34.93
C SER A 670 30.87 22.80 36.38
N SER A 671 30.04 23.21 37.34
CA SER A 671 30.24 22.88 38.75
C SER A 671 29.53 21.58 39.15
N PRO A 672 30.23 20.62 39.79
CA PRO A 672 29.63 19.37 40.24
C PRO A 672 28.71 19.52 41.46
N LYS A 673 28.69 20.69 42.13
CA LYS A 673 28.00 20.88 43.42
C LYS A 673 26.93 21.96 43.41
N GLU A 674 27.08 23.00 42.58
CA GLU A 674 26.23 24.20 42.67
C GLU A 674 24.76 23.90 42.36
N MET A 675 24.48 22.98 41.45
CA MET A 675 23.10 22.59 41.12
C MET A 675 22.55 21.44 41.99
N ALA A 676 23.37 20.82 42.84
CA ALA A 676 22.98 19.64 43.61
C ALA A 676 21.80 19.92 44.56
N SER A 677 21.76 21.09 45.20
CA SER A 677 20.66 21.47 46.09
C SER A 677 19.33 21.62 45.31
N ALA A 678 19.36 22.24 44.14
CA ALA A 678 18.16 22.38 43.30
C ALA A 678 17.68 21.02 42.75
N VAL A 679 18.61 20.17 42.32
CA VAL A 679 18.33 18.79 41.91
C VAL A 679 17.68 18.02 43.05
N ASN A 680 18.27 18.04 44.24
CA ASN A 680 17.75 17.35 45.41
C ASN A 680 16.35 17.85 45.78
N ALA A 681 16.16 19.17 45.85
CA ALA A 681 14.88 19.76 46.23
C ALA A 681 13.70 19.39 45.32
N VAL A 682 13.96 19.04 44.06
CA VAL A 682 12.92 18.71 43.07
C VAL A 682 12.80 17.22 42.81
N ILE A 683 13.91 16.48 42.76
CA ILE A 683 13.95 15.09 42.30
C ILE A 683 14.07 14.10 43.46
N ASN A 684 14.86 14.40 44.49
CA ASN A 684 15.27 13.41 45.49
C ASN A 684 14.60 13.61 46.86
N GLU A 685 14.42 14.85 47.28
CA GLU A 685 13.91 15.18 48.61
C GLU A 685 12.37 15.23 48.59
N PRO A 686 11.69 14.41 49.41
CA PRO A 686 10.25 14.47 49.52
C PRO A 686 9.80 15.77 50.19
N LEU A 687 8.61 16.23 49.79
CA LEU A 687 7.95 17.40 50.39
C LEU A 687 7.78 17.20 51.90
N LYS A 688 8.37 18.10 52.68
CA LYS A 688 8.16 18.17 54.13
C LYS A 688 7.03 19.15 54.42
N LEU A 689 5.83 18.62 54.65
CA LEU A 689 4.69 19.43 55.04
C LEU A 689 4.75 19.73 56.55
N PRO A 690 4.41 20.96 56.98
CA PRO A 690 4.20 21.22 58.40
C PRO A 690 3.10 20.29 58.91
N THR A 691 3.38 19.43 59.90
CA THR A 691 2.33 18.72 60.61
C THR A 691 1.54 19.76 61.40
N GLY A 692 0.31 20.03 60.96
CA GLY A 692 -0.64 20.82 61.75
C GLY A 692 -0.80 20.19 63.14
N PRO A 693 -1.21 20.97 64.16
CA PRO A 693 -1.51 20.40 65.47
C PRO A 693 -2.51 19.26 65.29
N ALA A 694 -2.20 18.09 65.85
CA ALA A 694 -3.10 16.96 65.86
C ALA A 694 -4.43 17.44 66.45
N VAL A 695 -5.48 17.46 65.63
CA VAL A 695 -6.84 17.65 66.12
C VAL A 695 -7.16 16.40 66.94
N ILE A 696 -7.18 16.57 68.26
CA ILE A 696 -7.55 15.55 69.26
C ILE A 696 -9.04 15.26 69.15
#